data_AF-A0AAD5LWX3-F1
#
_entry.id   AF-A0AAD5LWX3-F1
#
_cell.length_a   1.000
_cell.length_b   1.000
_cell.length_c   1.000
_cell.angle_alpha   90.00
_cell.angle_beta   90.00
_cell.angle_gamma   90.00
#
_symmetry.space_group_name_H-M   'P 1'
#
loop_
_entity.id
_entity.type
_entity.pdbx_description
1 polymer ?
#
loop_
_entity_poly.entity_id
_entity_poly.type
_entity_poly.pdbx_seq_one_letter_code
_entity_poly.pdbx_strand_id
1 'polypeptide(L)'
;MGGNTLLSGVVAAAWLAAPSAAYEFKTRSGIRPWVDPDTPSDRQTYVSSRGDVWELTMSDEFNMPNRTFEPGRDHMWTSIDKPDGVNAALQVYSHNMTYTECDANGNCDFVIKIIEDNTTLRVWNEYQNPPGFKTVSFYYRAAMVQSWNKFCYQGGMVEVRAQLPGATSKESGNPDIAKGPKTRAEARLYYPTWPGIWMLGNLGRAIFSASNNRMWPFSYNECNPDVFEPTNQRISACDGNPGHGLNPYQGRGAPEIDLVEGGGSDISSSIQVGPGMPKQFRVMFPKNDTNQYCVYSFSCDSPGANSPDVPTNLYKRQRGHKSWYQGLRYASNNFCTPDAKYRQDYKTVKASVDGGIKENTCTPQNCPGSKDANADLGLIDGKGPEHWGINTNGTCFPVMNGYSGAFLCSPGNKLCEDDGLEENPRMEPFAYQMDAISSNWPLHIAAYTDYLVYQVEWVTGSKGWVRWMLDGHPIFEIPAESVEDVPQDAKKSNPKKIMIEEPLYVIFNVALSTSWGAVPPNAGKPCRGDGKDPAVNKLCDSFPMYMKIDYIRLYQDVSPGSKMTTTCDPPTHPTRQWIIDHIDEYEDYDNPVIEVRGKAMCRTDDDCTVGDRRFGRVTTGTCRRGRCECRGSSWTGPRCTSTLAQIGSGLSQPGMFSGSAGPPFEIALAVGAAVYCITFASIFISLRASKRTDDNFKRMALAGRTSGAPSDVASKENSNSSNNLVYSTNFV
;
A
#
# COMPACT_ATOMS: atom_id res chain seq x y z
N MET A 1 24.97 -4.17 -68.16
CA MET A 1 25.15 -2.71 -68.23
C MET A 1 23.78 -2.12 -68.59
N GLY A 2 23.20 -1.15 -67.89
CA GLY A 2 23.60 -0.52 -66.63
C GLY A 2 22.86 0.82 -66.48
N GLY A 3 21.96 0.94 -65.50
CA GLY A 3 21.16 2.15 -65.30
C GLY A 3 20.19 2.02 -64.13
N ASN A 4 20.17 3.03 -63.25
CA ASN A 4 19.25 3.11 -62.12
C ASN A 4 17.92 3.73 -62.54
N THR A 5 16.82 3.27 -61.95
CA THR A 5 15.63 4.12 -61.71
C THR A 5 14.99 3.64 -60.40
N LEU A 6 15.00 4.48 -59.36
CA LEU A 6 14.29 4.17 -58.12
C LEU A 6 12.79 4.45 -58.32
N LEU A 7 11.93 3.54 -57.85
CA LEU A 7 10.56 3.89 -57.51
C LEU A 7 10.49 4.31 -56.04
N SER A 8 9.71 5.35 -55.76
CA SER A 8 9.51 5.90 -54.42
C SER A 8 8.59 5.01 -53.57
N GLY A 9 9.18 4.24 -52.65
CA GLY A 9 8.45 3.49 -51.63
C GLY A 9 8.39 4.25 -50.30
N VAL A 10 7.28 4.95 -50.02
CA VAL A 10 7.06 5.58 -48.70
C VAL A 10 6.58 4.51 -47.71
N VAL A 11 7.51 3.94 -46.95
CA VAL A 11 7.18 3.07 -45.81
C VAL A 11 6.90 3.95 -44.60
N ALA A 12 5.62 4.19 -44.32
CA ALA A 12 5.18 4.84 -43.08
C ALA A 12 5.33 3.85 -41.90
N ALA A 13 6.53 3.82 -41.32
CA ALA A 13 6.79 3.06 -40.09
C ALA A 13 6.09 3.71 -38.90
N ALA A 14 4.87 3.25 -38.59
CA ALA A 14 4.12 3.64 -37.41
C ALA A 14 4.78 3.07 -36.15
N TRP A 15 5.77 3.80 -35.60
CA TRP A 15 6.33 3.50 -34.29
C TRP A 15 5.30 3.83 -33.21
N LEU A 16 4.63 2.81 -32.69
CA LEU A 16 3.93 2.88 -31.41
C LEU A 16 4.97 3.19 -30.33
N ALA A 17 4.99 4.44 -29.86
CA ALA A 17 5.84 4.86 -28.77
C ALA A 17 5.31 4.28 -27.46
N ALA A 18 5.77 3.08 -27.11
CA ALA A 18 5.59 2.55 -25.76
C ALA A 18 6.17 3.54 -24.75
N PRO A 19 5.47 3.83 -23.63
CA PRO A 19 5.99 4.74 -22.61
C PRO A 19 7.30 4.18 -22.05
N SER A 20 8.40 4.90 -22.28
CA SER A 20 9.71 4.48 -21.80
C SER A 20 9.75 4.58 -20.27
N ALA A 21 9.69 3.45 -19.58
CA ALA A 21 9.86 3.40 -18.13
C ALA A 21 11.17 4.08 -17.70
N ALA A 22 11.19 4.68 -16.51
CA ALA A 22 12.40 5.29 -15.96
C ALA A 22 13.49 4.23 -15.81
N TYR A 23 14.65 4.44 -16.45
CA TYR A 23 15.75 3.50 -16.34
C TYR A 23 16.46 3.69 -15.00
N GLU A 24 16.51 2.62 -14.20
CA GLU A 24 17.16 2.60 -12.90
C GLU A 24 18.62 2.16 -13.03
N PHE A 25 19.56 3.04 -12.67
CA PHE A 25 20.98 2.75 -12.65
C PHE A 25 21.44 2.30 -11.26
N LYS A 26 22.44 1.42 -11.17
CA LYS A 26 23.04 1.07 -9.87
C LYS A 26 23.83 2.23 -9.28
N THR A 27 23.71 2.43 -7.97
CA THR A 27 24.60 3.29 -7.18
C THR A 27 26.04 2.82 -7.30
N ARG A 28 26.97 3.73 -7.08
CA ARG A 28 28.40 3.45 -7.13
C ARG A 28 28.93 2.73 -5.88
N SER A 29 28.26 2.89 -4.72
CA SER A 29 28.53 2.08 -3.53
C SER A 29 27.91 0.67 -3.59
N GLY A 30 26.91 0.46 -4.45
CA GLY A 30 26.21 -0.82 -4.64
C GLY A 30 24.92 -0.97 -3.82
N ILE A 31 24.61 -0.01 -2.95
CA ILE A 31 23.35 0.02 -2.19
C ILE A 31 22.12 0.15 -3.10
N ARG A 32 21.05 -0.58 -2.78
CA ARG A 32 19.79 -0.57 -3.54
C ARG A 32 19.00 0.75 -3.33
N PRO A 33 18.13 1.15 -4.27
CA PRO A 33 17.45 2.46 -4.24
C PRO A 33 16.67 2.73 -2.94
N TRP A 34 16.02 1.71 -2.40
CA TRP A 34 15.14 1.81 -1.23
C TRP A 34 15.74 1.23 0.06
N VAL A 35 17.00 0.81 0.06
CA VAL A 35 17.67 0.25 1.26
C VAL A 35 18.37 1.36 2.02
N ASP A 36 18.14 1.44 3.33
CA ASP A 36 18.86 2.29 4.28
C ASP A 36 20.32 1.79 4.44
N PRO A 37 21.36 2.64 4.31
CA PRO A 37 22.74 2.22 4.57
C PRO A 37 22.96 1.75 6.01
N ASP A 38 22.15 2.20 6.96
CA ASP A 38 22.27 1.84 8.37
C ASP A 38 21.64 0.48 8.72
N THR A 39 21.00 -0.22 7.78
CA THR A 39 20.57 -1.62 7.97
C THR A 39 21.77 -2.53 8.24
N PRO A 40 21.75 -3.37 9.29
CA PRO A 40 22.87 -4.23 9.65
C PRO A 40 23.30 -5.21 8.53
N SER A 41 24.60 -5.56 8.51
CA SER A 41 25.20 -6.40 7.46
C SER A 41 24.75 -7.87 7.49
N ASP A 42 24.21 -8.33 8.62
CA ASP A 42 23.60 -9.64 8.82
C ASP A 42 22.09 -9.65 8.50
N ARG A 43 21.48 -8.48 8.22
CA ARG A 43 20.08 -8.30 7.83
C ARG A 43 19.92 -7.98 6.34
N GLN A 44 20.83 -8.47 5.50
CA GLN A 44 20.84 -8.25 4.05
C GLN A 44 20.12 -9.36 3.25
N THR A 45 19.79 -10.49 3.90
CA THR A 45 19.11 -11.64 3.29
C THR A 45 18.14 -12.29 4.26
N TYR A 46 17.04 -12.83 3.74
CA TYR A 46 16.06 -13.65 4.47
C TYR A 46 15.98 -15.05 3.84
N VAL A 47 15.56 -16.04 4.62
CA VAL A 47 15.25 -17.40 4.12
C VAL A 47 13.76 -17.60 4.29
N SER A 48 13.04 -17.74 3.17
CA SER A 48 11.58 -17.92 3.18
C SER A 48 11.16 -19.23 3.83
N SER A 49 9.87 -19.37 4.16
CA SER A 49 9.30 -20.63 4.65
C SER A 49 9.48 -21.82 3.68
N ARG A 50 9.70 -21.54 2.39
CA ARG A 50 10.04 -22.52 1.33
C ARG A 50 11.50 -22.97 1.38
N GLY A 51 12.38 -22.17 2.01
CA GLY A 51 13.83 -22.34 1.98
C GLY A 51 14.54 -21.52 0.89
N ASP A 52 13.81 -20.69 0.14
CA ASP A 52 14.39 -19.80 -0.88
C ASP A 52 15.11 -18.62 -0.20
N VAL A 53 16.27 -18.22 -0.71
CA VAL A 53 17.01 -17.07 -0.18
C VAL A 53 16.59 -15.80 -0.92
N TRP A 54 16.12 -14.80 -0.17
CA TRP A 54 15.68 -13.50 -0.67
C TRP A 54 16.64 -12.39 -0.24
N GLU A 55 16.87 -11.40 -1.10
CA GLU A 55 17.72 -10.24 -0.80
C GLU A 55 16.88 -9.09 -0.24
N LEU A 56 17.45 -8.29 0.66
CA LEU A 56 16.87 -7.03 1.12
C LEU A 56 16.68 -6.06 -0.06
N THR A 57 15.44 -5.61 -0.31
CA THR A 57 15.11 -4.68 -1.41
C THR A 57 14.65 -3.30 -0.95
N MET A 58 14.09 -3.19 0.26
CA MET A 58 13.79 -1.92 0.94
C MET A 58 14.08 -2.03 2.44
N SER A 59 14.54 -0.93 3.03
CA SER A 59 14.57 -0.75 4.47
C SER A 59 14.48 0.71 4.87
N ASP A 60 13.96 0.96 6.07
CA ASP A 60 14.08 2.21 6.80
C ASP A 60 14.33 1.87 8.27
N GLU A 61 15.48 2.31 8.80
CA GLU A 61 15.91 2.02 10.18
C GLU A 61 15.68 3.23 11.10
N PHE A 62 15.02 4.29 10.61
CA PHE A 62 14.63 5.51 11.31
C PHE A 62 15.71 6.29 12.11
N ASN A 63 16.99 5.88 12.06
CA ASN A 63 18.19 6.38 12.74
C ASN A 63 18.59 7.85 12.49
N MET A 64 17.75 8.64 11.83
CA MET A 64 17.91 10.10 11.71
C MET A 64 16.79 10.80 12.49
N PRO A 65 17.08 11.49 13.60
CA PRO A 65 16.07 12.21 14.39
C PRO A 65 15.52 13.44 13.67
N ASN A 66 14.33 13.88 14.09
CA ASN A 66 13.62 15.07 13.59
C ASN A 66 13.29 15.02 12.08
N ARG A 67 13.02 13.82 11.52
CA ARG A 67 12.37 13.71 10.20
C ARG A 67 10.95 14.28 10.29
N THR A 68 10.58 15.05 9.27
CA THR A 68 9.17 15.38 8.98
C THR A 68 8.71 14.59 7.76
N PHE A 69 7.47 14.13 7.81
CA PHE A 69 6.84 13.28 6.81
C PHE A 69 5.77 14.01 5.98
N GLU A 70 5.64 15.33 6.10
CA GLU A 70 4.72 16.14 5.28
C GLU A 70 4.93 15.89 3.76
N PRO A 71 3.92 16.21 2.92
CA PRO A 71 4.03 16.18 1.46
C PRO A 71 5.36 16.71 0.91
N GLY A 72 5.99 15.92 0.05
CA GLY A 72 7.28 16.23 -0.55
C GLY A 72 8.50 16.20 0.38
N ARG A 73 8.37 15.95 1.69
CA ARG A 73 9.51 16.03 2.64
C ARG A 73 10.39 14.80 2.65
N ASP A 74 9.84 13.59 2.79
CA ASP A 74 10.58 12.32 2.83
C ASP A 74 10.46 11.51 1.52
N HIS A 75 11.50 10.73 1.19
CA HIS A 75 11.64 9.95 -0.05
C HIS A 75 10.65 8.79 -0.20
N MET A 76 10.28 8.15 0.90
CA MET A 76 9.49 6.91 0.90
C MET A 76 8.12 7.15 1.52
N TRP A 77 8.08 7.85 2.65
CA TRP A 77 6.90 8.04 3.47
C TRP A 77 6.21 9.39 3.24
N THR A 78 4.91 9.46 3.52
CA THR A 78 4.10 10.68 3.51
C THR A 78 3.04 10.60 4.60
N SER A 79 3.01 11.52 5.55
CA SER A 79 1.93 11.64 6.53
C SER A 79 0.73 12.37 5.93
N ILE A 80 -0.43 12.22 6.57
CA ILE A 80 -1.72 12.78 6.12
C ILE A 80 -2.26 13.78 7.16
N ASP A 81 -2.84 14.89 6.69
CA ASP A 81 -3.63 15.83 7.50
C ASP A 81 -5.09 15.83 7.02
N LYS A 82 -5.94 15.04 7.68
CA LYS A 82 -7.33 14.79 7.25
C LYS A 82 -8.16 14.21 8.40
N PRO A 83 -9.43 14.57 8.58
CA PRO A 83 -10.35 13.77 9.39
C PRO A 83 -10.49 12.36 8.80
N ASP A 84 -10.50 11.35 9.65
CA ASP A 84 -10.87 10.01 9.23
C ASP A 84 -12.40 9.97 9.00
N GLY A 85 -12.79 9.64 7.76
CA GLY A 85 -14.17 9.74 7.28
C GLY A 85 -14.98 8.44 7.41
N VAL A 86 -14.36 7.34 7.84
CA VAL A 86 -14.97 6.00 7.88
C VAL A 86 -15.03 5.44 9.29
N ASN A 87 -15.59 4.23 9.44
CA ASN A 87 -15.51 3.39 10.65
C ASN A 87 -15.90 4.07 11.98
N ALA A 88 -16.78 5.09 11.94
CA ALA A 88 -17.16 5.92 13.09
C ALA A 88 -15.96 6.46 13.90
N ALA A 89 -14.93 6.90 13.18
CA ALA A 89 -13.67 7.39 13.74
C ALA A 89 -13.83 8.64 14.64
N LEU A 90 -12.93 8.76 15.61
CA LEU A 90 -12.94 9.78 16.67
C LEU A 90 -11.72 10.72 16.60
N GLN A 91 -10.79 10.47 15.67
CA GLN A 91 -9.54 11.22 15.51
C GLN A 91 -9.47 12.00 14.19
N VAL A 92 -8.72 13.10 14.22
CA VAL A 92 -8.13 13.72 13.03
C VAL A 92 -6.69 13.21 12.89
N TYR A 93 -6.28 12.83 11.67
CA TYR A 93 -4.87 12.59 11.37
C TYR A 93 -4.19 13.93 11.05
N SER A 94 -2.96 14.13 11.53
CA SER A 94 -2.17 15.33 11.18
C SER A 94 -0.68 15.08 11.04
N HIS A 95 -0.01 15.86 10.18
CA HIS A 95 1.42 15.69 9.90
C HIS A 95 2.29 15.82 11.15
N ASN A 96 1.96 16.75 12.04
CA ASN A 96 2.73 17.07 13.25
C ASN A 96 2.61 16.03 14.38
N MET A 97 1.76 15.01 14.22
CA MET A 97 1.73 13.82 15.10
C MET A 97 2.73 12.75 14.67
N THR A 98 3.56 13.02 13.64
CA THR A 98 4.61 12.12 13.13
C THR A 98 5.98 12.76 13.20
N TYR A 99 6.98 12.01 13.68
CA TYR A 99 8.39 12.43 13.70
C TYR A 99 9.30 11.22 13.94
N THR A 100 10.61 11.44 13.92
CA THR A 100 11.58 10.52 14.52
C THR A 100 12.24 11.15 15.74
N GLU A 101 12.42 10.37 16.80
CA GLU A 101 13.18 10.75 18.00
C GLU A 101 14.29 9.73 18.27
N CYS A 102 15.23 10.05 19.16
CA CYS A 102 16.21 9.08 19.66
C CYS A 102 16.34 9.22 21.18
N ASP A 103 16.58 8.11 21.86
CA ASP A 103 16.79 8.05 23.30
C ASP A 103 18.19 8.53 23.74
N ALA A 104 18.45 8.53 25.04
CA ALA A 104 19.74 8.93 25.60
C ALA A 104 20.90 7.95 25.29
N ASN A 105 20.61 6.76 24.74
CA ASN A 105 21.58 5.76 24.33
C ASN A 105 21.90 5.84 22.82
N GLY A 106 21.09 6.57 22.06
CA GLY A 106 21.18 6.68 20.60
C GLY A 106 20.30 5.70 19.82
N ASN A 107 19.39 4.96 20.48
CA ASN A 107 18.36 4.18 19.79
C ASN A 107 17.32 5.15 19.22
N CYS A 108 16.89 4.99 17.97
CA CYS A 108 15.96 5.90 17.31
C CYS A 108 14.66 5.20 16.90
N ASP A 109 13.55 5.94 16.94
CA ASP A 109 12.22 5.47 16.57
C ASP A 109 11.61 6.39 15.52
N PHE A 110 10.81 5.82 14.62
CA PHE A 110 9.64 6.52 14.09
C PHE A 110 8.50 6.47 15.11
N VAL A 111 7.82 7.61 15.30
CA VAL A 111 6.77 7.78 16.32
C VAL A 111 5.49 8.33 15.71
N ILE A 112 4.36 7.66 16.00
CA ILE A 112 3.03 8.28 15.97
C ILE A 112 2.66 8.67 17.38
N LYS A 113 2.36 9.95 17.58
CA LYS A 113 1.82 10.49 18.83
C LYS A 113 0.29 10.55 18.75
N ILE A 114 -0.39 10.18 19.83
CA ILE A 114 -1.83 10.30 20.00
C ILE A 114 -2.13 11.22 21.18
N ILE A 115 -2.99 12.22 20.97
CA ILE A 115 -3.44 13.16 22.01
C ILE A 115 -4.97 13.23 22.08
N GLU A 116 -5.50 13.63 23.24
CA GLU A 116 -6.82 14.24 23.33
C GLU A 116 -6.81 15.61 22.61
N ASP A 117 -7.76 15.84 21.72
CA ASP A 117 -7.95 17.11 20.99
C ASP A 117 -9.43 17.24 20.59
N ASN A 118 -10.14 18.15 21.25
CA ASN A 118 -11.56 18.41 20.96
C ASN A 118 -11.71 19.38 19.78
N THR A 119 -11.48 18.85 18.58
CA THR A 119 -11.55 19.59 17.31
C THR A 119 -12.91 19.39 16.64
N THR A 120 -13.51 20.46 16.09
CA THR A 120 -14.78 20.37 15.35
C THR A 120 -14.61 20.94 13.95
N LEU A 121 -14.94 20.13 12.94
CA LEU A 121 -14.71 20.42 11.52
C LEU A 121 -16.03 20.47 10.74
N ARG A 122 -16.01 21.13 9.59
CA ARG A 122 -17.06 21.04 8.56
C ARG A 122 -16.55 20.14 7.44
N VAL A 123 -17.03 18.90 7.40
CA VAL A 123 -16.66 17.92 6.37
C VAL A 123 -17.70 17.90 5.26
N TRP A 124 -17.29 17.66 4.02
CA TRP A 124 -18.22 17.36 2.94
C TRP A 124 -18.80 15.94 3.14
N ASN A 125 -20.07 15.77 2.80
CA ASN A 125 -20.74 14.47 2.76
C ASN A 125 -21.44 14.35 1.40
N GLU A 126 -20.99 13.39 0.59
CA GLU A 126 -21.53 13.07 -0.73
C GLU A 126 -22.78 12.19 -0.69
N TYR A 127 -22.99 11.45 0.42
CA TYR A 127 -24.10 10.49 0.55
C TYR A 127 -25.41 11.18 0.94
N GLN A 128 -25.36 12.21 1.80
CA GLN A 128 -26.57 12.93 2.22
C GLN A 128 -27.30 13.60 1.04
N ASN A 129 -28.63 13.71 1.14
CA ASN A 129 -29.47 14.32 0.11
C ASN A 129 -30.07 15.66 0.58
N PRO A 130 -29.74 16.82 -0.04
CA PRO A 130 -28.71 17.01 -1.06
C PRO A 130 -27.28 16.96 -0.46
N PRO A 131 -26.25 16.64 -1.27
CA PRO A 131 -24.85 16.69 -0.84
C PRO A 131 -24.44 18.06 -0.30
N GLY A 132 -23.54 18.09 0.68
CA GLY A 132 -23.26 19.32 1.42
C GLY A 132 -22.25 19.16 2.55
N PHE A 133 -22.09 20.23 3.35
CA PHE A 133 -21.21 20.22 4.53
C PHE A 133 -21.97 19.84 5.81
N LYS A 134 -21.45 18.87 6.55
CA LYS A 134 -21.88 18.48 7.90
C LYS A 134 -20.84 18.91 8.93
N THR A 135 -21.29 19.40 10.10
CA THR A 135 -20.39 19.64 11.24
C THR A 135 -20.18 18.34 12.01
N VAL A 136 -18.93 17.97 12.27
CA VAL A 136 -18.54 16.75 13.01
C VAL A 136 -17.48 17.11 14.05
N SER A 137 -17.60 16.55 15.26
CA SER A 137 -16.64 16.72 16.35
C SER A 137 -15.79 15.47 16.50
N PHE A 138 -14.48 15.67 16.59
CA PHE A 138 -13.46 14.68 16.88
C PHE A 138 -12.86 15.00 18.25
N TYR A 139 -12.36 13.99 18.95
CA TYR A 139 -11.92 14.12 20.36
C TYR A 139 -10.44 13.76 20.57
N TYR A 140 -9.77 13.34 19.49
CA TYR A 140 -8.38 12.95 19.48
C TYR A 140 -7.67 13.47 18.24
N ARG A 141 -6.34 13.59 18.30
CA ARG A 141 -5.49 13.75 17.12
C ARG A 141 -4.41 12.68 17.13
N ALA A 142 -4.17 12.10 15.97
CA ALA A 142 -3.21 11.03 15.74
C ALA A 142 -2.56 11.22 14.36
N ALA A 143 -2.02 10.15 13.75
CA ALA A 143 -1.51 10.21 12.38
C ALA A 143 -1.81 8.94 11.57
N MET A 144 -1.76 9.12 10.25
CA MET A 144 -1.59 8.09 9.24
C MET A 144 -0.39 8.47 8.38
N VAL A 145 0.42 7.48 8.01
CA VAL A 145 1.57 7.60 7.11
C VAL A 145 1.50 6.50 6.06
N GLN A 146 1.83 6.84 4.82
CA GLN A 146 1.74 5.96 3.66
C GLN A 146 2.96 6.09 2.74
N SER A 147 3.34 5.00 2.07
CA SER A 147 4.31 5.02 0.95
C SER A 147 3.66 5.15 -0.44
N TRP A 148 2.34 5.42 -0.49
CA TRP A 148 1.51 5.46 -1.71
C TRP A 148 2.20 6.15 -2.88
N ASN A 149 2.23 5.46 -4.02
CA ASN A 149 2.80 5.87 -5.31
C ASN A 149 4.27 6.37 -5.28
N LYS A 150 4.96 6.30 -4.14
CA LYS A 150 6.42 6.48 -3.99
C LYS A 150 7.13 5.14 -3.98
N PHE A 151 6.69 4.25 -3.09
CA PHE A 151 7.19 2.89 -2.93
C PHE A 151 6.01 1.93 -2.77
N CYS A 152 5.97 0.92 -3.64
CA CYS A 152 5.02 -0.18 -3.62
C CYS A 152 5.77 -1.45 -3.99
N TYR A 153 5.21 -2.61 -3.67
CA TYR A 153 5.85 -3.89 -3.97
C TYR A 153 4.85 -4.99 -4.32
N GLN A 154 5.34 -6.03 -5.01
CA GLN A 154 4.62 -7.28 -5.24
C GLN A 154 5.42 -8.44 -4.63
N GLY A 155 4.82 -9.15 -3.66
CA GLY A 155 5.41 -10.31 -2.97
C GLY A 155 6.70 -10.03 -2.16
N GLY A 156 7.00 -10.89 -1.20
CA GLY A 156 8.22 -10.84 -0.38
C GLY A 156 7.96 -11.15 1.10
N MET A 157 8.96 -10.90 1.92
CA MET A 157 8.87 -10.89 3.38
C MET A 157 9.01 -9.44 3.85
N VAL A 158 7.95 -8.87 4.44
CA VAL A 158 8.06 -7.60 5.17
C VAL A 158 8.11 -7.86 6.67
N GLU A 159 9.07 -7.23 7.34
CA GLU A 159 9.36 -7.34 8.76
C GLU A 159 9.34 -5.93 9.38
N VAL A 160 8.57 -5.77 10.46
CA VAL A 160 8.40 -4.50 11.17
C VAL A 160 8.59 -4.71 12.66
N ARG A 161 9.59 -4.05 13.27
CA ARG A 161 9.77 -4.07 14.73
C ARG A 161 9.09 -2.86 15.36
N ALA A 162 8.04 -3.10 16.13
CA ALA A 162 7.16 -2.04 16.64
C ALA A 162 6.64 -2.30 18.06
N GLN A 163 6.35 -1.20 18.77
CA GLN A 163 5.66 -1.17 20.07
C GLN A 163 4.30 -0.47 19.89
N LEU A 164 3.24 -1.09 20.42
CA LEU A 164 1.87 -0.60 20.31
C LEU A 164 1.51 0.42 21.42
N PRO A 165 0.65 1.40 21.12
CA PRO A 165 0.22 2.43 22.07
C PRO A 165 -0.68 1.87 23.19
N GLY A 166 -0.41 2.25 24.43
CA GLY A 166 -1.22 1.88 25.59
C GLY A 166 -0.85 2.60 26.88
N ALA A 167 -1.74 2.58 27.87
CA ALA A 167 -1.53 3.13 29.20
C ALA A 167 -0.70 2.16 30.05
N THR A 168 0.63 2.18 29.85
CA THR A 168 1.58 1.24 30.47
C THR A 168 2.32 1.81 31.68
N SER A 169 2.13 3.10 32.00
CA SER A 169 2.72 3.73 33.18
C SER A 169 2.20 3.12 34.48
N LYS A 170 3.01 3.18 35.54
CA LYS A 170 2.60 2.80 36.90
C LYS A 170 1.44 3.69 37.39
N GLU A 171 1.45 4.94 36.94
CA GLU A 171 0.51 5.99 37.27
C GLU A 171 -0.87 5.79 36.64
N SER A 172 -0.99 5.05 35.52
CA SER A 172 -2.28 4.57 35.00
C SER A 172 -2.95 3.56 35.94
N GLY A 173 -2.14 2.76 36.65
CA GLY A 173 -2.60 1.63 37.46
C GLY A 173 -3.14 0.45 36.65
N ASN A 174 -2.73 0.30 35.38
CA ASN A 174 -3.07 -0.83 34.53
C ASN A 174 -2.72 -2.17 35.23
N PRO A 175 -3.71 -3.05 35.49
CA PRO A 175 -3.51 -4.27 36.28
C PRO A 175 -2.75 -5.36 35.53
N ASP A 176 -2.65 -5.27 34.20
CA ASP A 176 -1.98 -6.28 33.38
C ASP A 176 -0.45 -6.15 33.42
N ILE A 177 0.07 -4.91 33.54
CA ILE A 177 1.52 -4.63 33.61
C ILE A 177 2.17 -5.41 34.77
N ALA A 178 1.47 -5.48 35.91
CA ALA A 178 1.90 -6.23 37.09
C ALA A 178 1.93 -7.76 36.88
N LYS A 179 1.27 -8.29 35.84
CA LYS A 179 1.28 -9.72 35.46
C LYS A 179 2.48 -10.09 34.56
N GLY A 180 3.28 -9.11 34.12
CA GLY A 180 4.49 -9.32 33.32
C GLY A 180 4.27 -9.57 31.82
N PRO A 181 5.35 -9.45 31.00
CA PRO A 181 5.26 -9.29 29.54
C PRO A 181 4.61 -10.46 28.78
N LYS A 182 4.70 -11.69 29.31
CA LYS A 182 4.14 -12.90 28.68
C LYS A 182 2.67 -13.17 29.05
N THR A 183 2.07 -12.38 29.93
CA THR A 183 0.64 -12.55 30.25
C THR A 183 -0.23 -11.96 29.14
N ARG A 184 -1.45 -12.49 28.98
CA ARG A 184 -2.43 -12.00 28.01
C ARG A 184 -2.87 -10.59 28.35
N ALA A 185 -3.08 -9.75 27.33
CA ALA A 185 -3.79 -8.48 27.51
C ALA A 185 -5.26 -8.77 27.77
N GLU A 186 -5.81 -8.26 28.87
CA GLU A 186 -7.18 -8.57 29.33
C GLU A 186 -7.94 -7.28 29.67
N ALA A 187 -7.26 -6.30 30.26
CA ALA A 187 -7.85 -5.03 30.68
C ALA A 187 -7.95 -4.03 29.51
N ARG A 188 -8.74 -4.38 28.47
CA ARG A 188 -8.90 -3.64 27.20
C ARG A 188 -8.96 -2.11 27.33
N LEU A 189 -9.61 -1.61 28.38
CA LEU A 189 -9.76 -0.18 28.69
C LEU A 189 -8.41 0.58 28.73
N TYR A 190 -7.31 -0.08 29.13
CA TYR A 190 -5.97 0.52 29.18
C TYR A 190 -5.25 0.56 27.82
N TYR A 191 -5.85 0.00 26.76
CA TYR A 191 -5.32 0.03 25.40
C TYR A 191 -6.38 0.61 24.44
N PRO A 192 -6.76 1.90 24.60
CA PRO A 192 -7.97 2.50 24.02
C PRO A 192 -7.88 2.85 22.52
N THR A 193 -6.82 2.42 21.84
CA THR A 193 -6.49 2.84 20.47
C THR A 193 -6.36 1.63 19.54
N TRP A 194 -6.53 1.87 18.23
CA TRP A 194 -6.47 0.89 17.16
C TRP A 194 -5.26 1.20 16.27
N PRO A 195 -4.04 0.72 16.63
CA PRO A 195 -2.89 0.80 15.75
C PRO A 195 -3.08 -0.08 14.51
N GLY A 196 -2.60 0.43 13.37
CA GLY A 196 -2.58 -0.26 12.09
C GLY A 196 -1.17 -0.26 11.50
N ILE A 197 -0.75 -1.41 10.98
CA ILE A 197 0.37 -1.60 10.05
C ILE A 197 -0.18 -2.49 8.94
N TRP A 198 -0.43 -1.93 7.77
CA TRP A 198 -1.22 -2.58 6.73
C TRP A 198 -0.80 -2.08 5.34
N MET A 199 -1.41 -2.66 4.31
CA MET A 199 -1.02 -2.45 2.92
C MET A 199 -2.26 -2.42 2.03
N LEU A 200 -2.28 -1.51 1.05
CA LEU A 200 -3.37 -1.34 0.10
C LEU A 200 -2.84 -1.33 -1.33
N GLY A 201 -3.57 -1.92 -2.28
CA GLY A 201 -3.22 -1.86 -3.71
C GLY A 201 -3.20 -0.43 -4.25
N ASN A 202 -2.13 -0.05 -4.96
CA ASN A 202 -1.81 1.34 -5.31
C ASN A 202 -2.86 2.08 -6.17
N LEU A 203 -3.81 1.36 -6.77
CA LEU A 203 -4.96 1.94 -7.47
C LEU A 203 -5.96 2.65 -6.54
N GLY A 204 -5.92 2.40 -5.23
CA GLY A 204 -6.61 3.20 -4.20
C GLY A 204 -5.60 3.95 -3.33
N ARG A 205 -6.00 5.09 -2.77
CA ARG A 205 -5.27 5.80 -1.70
C ARG A 205 -6.15 5.81 -0.45
N ALA A 206 -5.67 5.23 0.64
CA ALA A 206 -6.37 5.13 1.91
C ALA A 206 -6.94 6.49 2.35
N ILE A 207 -8.19 6.48 2.84
CA ILE A 207 -9.02 7.65 3.21
C ILE A 207 -9.28 8.70 2.10
N PHE A 208 -9.02 8.39 0.82
CA PHE A 208 -9.51 9.14 -0.34
C PHE A 208 -10.64 8.36 -1.03
N SER A 209 -11.89 8.55 -0.57
CA SER A 209 -13.05 7.73 -0.95
C SER A 209 -13.25 7.59 -2.47
N ALA A 210 -13.03 8.66 -3.26
CA ALA A 210 -13.16 8.64 -4.72
C ALA A 210 -12.28 7.55 -5.37
N SER A 211 -10.98 7.52 -5.03
CA SER A 211 -10.04 6.51 -5.54
C SER A 211 -10.37 5.07 -5.12
N ASN A 212 -11.05 4.88 -3.99
CA ASN A 212 -11.40 3.55 -3.47
C ASN A 212 -12.77 3.06 -3.96
N ASN A 213 -13.65 3.96 -4.41
CA ASN A 213 -15.02 3.61 -4.80
C ASN A 213 -15.03 2.65 -6.00
N ARG A 214 -15.58 1.45 -5.78
CA ARG A 214 -15.58 0.31 -6.72
C ARG A 214 -14.17 -0.16 -7.12
N MET A 215 -13.16 0.15 -6.30
CA MET A 215 -11.76 -0.26 -6.45
C MET A 215 -11.33 -1.14 -5.27
N TRP A 216 -11.61 -0.71 -4.04
CA TRP A 216 -11.43 -1.50 -2.82
C TRP A 216 -12.62 -2.46 -2.60
N PRO A 217 -12.43 -3.70 -2.13
CA PRO A 217 -11.16 -4.42 -1.96
C PRO A 217 -10.91 -5.45 -3.10
N PHE A 218 -11.10 -5.06 -4.37
CA PHE A 218 -11.21 -6.04 -5.45
C PHE A 218 -9.92 -6.83 -5.73
N SER A 219 -10.08 -8.15 -5.83
CA SER A 219 -9.06 -9.14 -6.20
C SER A 219 -9.70 -10.18 -7.15
N TYR A 220 -10.27 -9.66 -8.23
CA TYR A 220 -11.15 -10.41 -9.13
C TYR A 220 -10.83 -10.11 -10.60
N ASN A 221 -10.73 -11.17 -11.39
CA ASN A 221 -10.24 -11.14 -12.77
C ASN A 221 -10.99 -12.15 -13.67
N GLU A 222 -12.31 -12.23 -13.53
CA GLU A 222 -13.19 -12.98 -14.43
C GLU A 222 -14.25 -12.04 -15.05
N CYS A 223 -14.55 -12.19 -16.34
CA CYS A 223 -15.75 -11.60 -16.93
C CYS A 223 -16.91 -12.62 -16.82
N ASN A 224 -17.69 -12.52 -15.75
CA ASN A 224 -18.76 -13.49 -15.44
C ASN A 224 -20.02 -12.82 -14.86
N PRO A 225 -20.87 -12.18 -15.70
CA PRO A 225 -22.07 -11.46 -15.25
C PRO A 225 -23.10 -12.32 -14.52
N ASP A 226 -23.12 -13.65 -14.75
CA ASP A 226 -24.03 -14.58 -14.07
C ASP A 226 -23.66 -14.80 -12.58
N VAL A 227 -22.43 -14.43 -12.17
CA VAL A 227 -21.91 -14.59 -10.80
C VAL A 227 -21.63 -13.24 -10.13
N PHE A 228 -21.17 -12.24 -10.88
CA PHE A 228 -20.90 -10.90 -10.36
C PHE A 228 -21.16 -9.81 -11.43
N GLU A 229 -21.96 -8.81 -11.06
CA GLU A 229 -22.30 -7.66 -11.89
C GLU A 229 -21.05 -6.80 -12.19
N PRO A 230 -20.54 -6.77 -13.45
CA PRO A 230 -19.26 -6.14 -13.78
C PRO A 230 -19.17 -4.66 -13.44
N THR A 231 -20.26 -3.90 -13.51
CA THR A 231 -20.27 -2.45 -13.24
C THR A 231 -20.02 -2.09 -11.77
N ASN A 232 -20.04 -3.06 -10.85
CA ASN A 232 -19.59 -2.88 -9.47
C ASN A 232 -18.06 -2.87 -9.31
N GLN A 233 -17.28 -3.32 -10.30
CA GLN A 233 -15.81 -3.24 -10.30
C GLN A 233 -15.35 -2.21 -11.33
N ARG A 234 -14.70 -1.13 -10.88
CA ARG A 234 -14.38 0.04 -11.72
C ARG A 234 -13.43 -0.26 -12.88
N ILE A 235 -12.56 -1.27 -12.71
CA ILE A 235 -11.73 -1.82 -13.77
C ILE A 235 -12.05 -3.32 -13.86
N SER A 236 -12.94 -3.70 -14.78
CA SER A 236 -13.45 -5.07 -14.89
C SER A 236 -12.77 -5.86 -16.01
N ALA A 237 -12.58 -7.17 -15.79
CA ALA A 237 -12.08 -8.11 -16.80
C ALA A 237 -12.99 -8.24 -18.04
N CYS A 238 -14.21 -7.69 -18.02
CA CYS A 238 -15.06 -7.60 -19.20
C CYS A 238 -14.62 -6.53 -20.21
N ASP A 239 -13.78 -5.57 -19.84
CA ASP A 239 -13.35 -4.50 -20.74
C ASP A 239 -12.11 -4.90 -21.57
N GLY A 240 -12.28 -4.93 -22.89
CA GLY A 240 -11.20 -5.18 -23.85
C GLY A 240 -10.36 -3.97 -24.22
N ASN A 241 -10.73 -2.76 -23.76
CA ASN A 241 -10.00 -1.51 -24.00
C ASN A 241 -10.20 -0.50 -22.85
N PRO A 242 -9.74 -0.81 -21.61
CA PRO A 242 -9.93 0.04 -20.43
C PRO A 242 -9.17 1.37 -20.44
N GLY A 243 -8.42 1.68 -21.51
CA GLY A 243 -7.65 2.92 -21.65
C GLY A 243 -6.53 3.04 -20.62
N HIS A 244 -6.14 4.28 -20.29
CA HIS A 244 -5.39 4.63 -19.07
C HIS A 244 -4.13 3.81 -18.75
N GLY A 245 -3.46 3.26 -19.77
CA GLY A 245 -2.30 2.38 -19.63
C GLY A 245 -2.58 1.00 -19.01
N LEU A 246 -3.85 0.62 -18.85
CA LEU A 246 -4.28 -0.66 -18.29
C LEU A 246 -4.25 -1.78 -19.34
N ASN A 247 -4.10 -3.03 -18.89
CA ASN A 247 -4.11 -4.20 -19.76
C ASN A 247 -5.57 -4.58 -20.16
N PRO A 248 -5.83 -4.90 -21.45
CA PRO A 248 -7.10 -5.48 -21.89
C PRO A 248 -7.50 -6.74 -21.13
N TYR A 249 -8.79 -6.86 -20.82
CA TYR A 249 -9.42 -8.01 -20.15
C TYR A 249 -8.80 -8.38 -18.79
N GLN A 250 -8.21 -7.39 -18.09
CA GLN A 250 -7.70 -7.56 -16.73
C GLN A 250 -8.60 -6.83 -15.73
N GLY A 251 -9.27 -7.58 -14.87
CA GLY A 251 -9.93 -7.04 -13.68
C GLY A 251 -8.89 -6.60 -12.64
N ARG A 252 -9.09 -5.43 -12.06
CA ARG A 252 -8.13 -4.78 -11.14
C ARG A 252 -8.81 -4.25 -9.88
N GLY A 253 -8.02 -3.85 -8.89
CA GLY A 253 -8.55 -3.28 -7.67
C GLY A 253 -7.49 -2.75 -6.72
N ALA A 254 -7.96 -2.45 -5.51
CA ALA A 254 -7.14 -2.11 -4.36
C ALA A 254 -7.43 -3.10 -3.23
N PRO A 255 -6.94 -4.36 -3.29
CA PRO A 255 -7.07 -5.31 -2.19
C PRO A 255 -6.14 -4.91 -1.02
N GLU A 256 -6.38 -5.49 0.14
CA GLU A 256 -5.74 -5.08 1.41
C GLU A 256 -5.03 -6.26 2.09
N ILE A 257 -3.95 -5.98 2.83
CA ILE A 257 -3.25 -6.95 3.69
C ILE A 257 -2.87 -6.28 5.01
N ASP A 258 -3.43 -6.75 6.12
CA ASP A 258 -3.17 -6.26 7.47
C ASP A 258 -2.04 -7.04 8.13
N LEU A 259 -0.87 -6.43 8.33
CA LEU A 259 0.19 -7.03 9.16
C LEU A 259 -0.18 -6.98 10.65
N VAL A 260 -0.69 -5.83 11.09
CA VAL A 260 -1.29 -5.56 12.41
C VAL A 260 -2.51 -4.70 12.19
N GLU A 261 -3.70 -5.15 12.56
CA GLU A 261 -4.87 -4.28 12.67
C GLU A 261 -5.62 -4.58 13.97
N GLY A 262 -5.53 -3.69 14.97
CA GLY A 262 -6.29 -3.87 16.21
C GLY A 262 -5.59 -3.40 17.48
N GLY A 263 -6.30 -3.50 18.59
CA GLY A 263 -5.80 -3.16 19.93
C GLY A 263 -6.68 -3.76 21.03
N GLY A 264 -6.48 -3.31 22.27
CA GLY A 264 -7.18 -3.91 23.41
C GLY A 264 -6.50 -5.21 23.82
N SER A 265 -7.19 -6.34 23.66
CA SER A 265 -6.66 -7.68 24.00
C SER A 265 -6.23 -8.51 22.79
N ASP A 266 -6.62 -8.13 21.57
CA ASP A 266 -6.53 -8.98 20.38
C ASP A 266 -6.20 -8.11 19.16
N ILE A 267 -5.47 -8.64 18.17
CA ILE A 267 -5.31 -8.01 16.86
C ILE A 267 -5.72 -8.93 15.72
N SER A 268 -6.19 -8.34 14.62
CA SER A 268 -6.47 -8.98 13.35
C SER A 268 -5.18 -9.14 12.53
N SER A 269 -5.11 -10.26 11.83
CA SER A 269 -4.23 -10.49 10.68
C SER A 269 -5.11 -10.97 9.54
N SER A 270 -5.13 -10.26 8.41
CA SER A 270 -6.26 -10.27 7.48
C SER A 270 -5.89 -9.91 6.04
N ILE A 271 -6.68 -10.40 5.09
CA ILE A 271 -6.81 -9.77 3.75
C ILE A 271 -8.25 -9.40 3.46
N GLN A 272 -8.44 -8.25 2.81
CA GLN A 272 -9.72 -7.74 2.38
C GLN A 272 -9.81 -7.98 0.88
N VAL A 273 -10.88 -8.64 0.45
CA VAL A 273 -11.01 -9.22 -0.88
C VAL A 273 -12.46 -9.15 -1.40
N GLY A 274 -12.62 -8.62 -2.61
CA GLY A 274 -13.90 -8.49 -3.31
C GLY A 274 -13.89 -9.16 -4.69
N PRO A 275 -15.04 -9.70 -5.16
CA PRO A 275 -16.33 -9.79 -4.47
C PRO A 275 -16.36 -10.82 -3.34
N GLY A 276 -16.98 -10.47 -2.21
CA GLY A 276 -17.18 -11.36 -1.07
C GLY A 276 -18.15 -12.52 -1.36
N MET A 277 -18.05 -13.60 -0.58
CA MET A 277 -18.91 -14.78 -0.74
C MET A 277 -20.41 -14.45 -0.50
N PRO A 278 -21.33 -14.89 -1.37
CA PRO A 278 -22.76 -14.78 -1.14
C PRO A 278 -23.25 -15.48 0.13
N LYS A 279 -24.38 -15.00 0.67
CA LYS A 279 -24.95 -15.40 1.98
C LYS A 279 -25.15 -16.92 2.16
N GLN A 280 -25.42 -17.66 1.08
CA GLN A 280 -25.57 -19.12 1.14
C GLN A 280 -24.27 -19.88 1.48
N PHE A 281 -23.09 -19.27 1.30
CA PHE A 281 -21.79 -19.87 1.64
C PHE A 281 -21.28 -19.46 3.04
N ARG A 282 -22.02 -18.65 3.80
CA ARG A 282 -21.63 -18.14 5.13
C ARG A 282 -22.30 -18.90 6.27
N VAL A 283 -22.04 -18.52 7.52
CA VAL A 283 -22.71 -19.11 8.69
C VAL A 283 -24.24 -19.06 8.60
N MET A 284 -24.94 -19.94 9.32
CA MET A 284 -26.40 -19.87 9.45
C MET A 284 -26.75 -18.75 10.42
N PHE A 285 -26.85 -17.51 9.91
CA PHE A 285 -27.12 -16.30 10.70
C PHE A 285 -28.20 -16.51 11.79
N PRO A 286 -27.95 -16.04 13.03
CA PRO A 286 -28.88 -16.18 14.14
C PRO A 286 -30.20 -15.47 13.83
N LYS A 287 -31.32 -16.12 14.16
CA LYS A 287 -32.68 -15.59 13.88
C LYS A 287 -33.46 -15.21 15.13
N ASN A 288 -33.33 -16.00 16.19
CA ASN A 288 -34.15 -15.89 17.39
C ASN A 288 -33.33 -15.60 18.66
N ASP A 289 -32.01 -15.45 18.52
CA ASP A 289 -31.07 -15.16 19.61
C ASP A 289 -31.30 -13.73 20.13
N THR A 290 -31.25 -13.55 21.45
CA THR A 290 -31.42 -12.25 22.12
C THR A 290 -30.40 -11.19 21.67
N ASN A 291 -29.24 -11.63 21.15
CA ASN A 291 -28.22 -10.77 20.58
C ASN A 291 -27.64 -11.43 19.32
N GLN A 292 -27.92 -10.89 18.13
CA GLN A 292 -27.41 -11.42 16.85
C GLN A 292 -25.89 -11.28 16.69
N TYR A 293 -25.23 -10.39 17.44
CA TYR A 293 -23.76 -10.29 17.47
C TYR A 293 -23.08 -11.47 18.18
N CYS A 294 -23.84 -12.44 18.72
CA CYS A 294 -23.35 -13.68 19.31
C CYS A 294 -22.41 -14.50 18.40
N VAL A 295 -22.46 -14.27 17.09
CA VAL A 295 -21.57 -14.91 16.10
C VAL A 295 -20.10 -14.57 16.37
N TYR A 296 -19.79 -13.31 16.69
CA TYR A 296 -18.42 -12.86 16.96
C TYR A 296 -17.88 -13.37 18.30
N SER A 297 -18.76 -13.70 19.26
CA SER A 297 -18.41 -14.33 20.53
C SER A 297 -18.50 -15.87 20.52
N PHE A 298 -18.94 -16.48 19.42
CA PHE A 298 -19.16 -17.92 19.27
C PHE A 298 -20.14 -18.49 20.32
N SER A 299 -21.14 -17.69 20.68
CA SER A 299 -22.05 -17.93 21.81
C SER A 299 -23.53 -17.78 21.45
N CYS A 300 -23.90 -18.07 20.20
CA CYS A 300 -25.29 -18.15 19.75
C CYS A 300 -25.94 -19.47 20.18
N ASP A 301 -27.22 -19.40 20.52
CA ASP A 301 -28.10 -20.55 20.72
C ASP A 301 -28.57 -21.13 19.37
N SER A 302 -28.70 -20.29 18.33
CA SER A 302 -29.08 -20.74 16.98
C SER A 302 -28.13 -21.82 16.44
N PRO A 303 -28.65 -23.01 16.09
CA PRO A 303 -27.85 -24.06 15.48
C PRO A 303 -27.22 -23.60 14.15
N GLY A 304 -25.89 -23.64 14.06
CA GLY A 304 -25.15 -23.25 12.87
C GLY A 304 -24.67 -21.80 12.82
N ALA A 305 -25.00 -20.97 13.82
CA ALA A 305 -24.59 -19.56 13.83
C ALA A 305 -23.15 -19.33 14.28
N ASN A 306 -22.58 -20.22 15.12
CA ASN A 306 -21.29 -20.02 15.77
C ASN A 306 -20.07 -20.25 14.89
N SER A 307 -20.11 -21.23 14.00
CA SER A 307 -18.95 -21.61 13.17
C SER A 307 -19.44 -22.22 11.84
N PRO A 308 -18.74 -21.97 10.72
CA PRO A 308 -19.06 -22.60 9.44
C PRO A 308 -19.04 -24.12 9.55
N ASP A 309 -20.01 -24.78 8.92
CA ASP A 309 -20.15 -26.24 8.87
C ASP A 309 -20.17 -26.97 10.25
N VAL A 310 -20.53 -26.25 11.33
CA VAL A 310 -20.76 -26.77 12.69
C VAL A 310 -22.17 -26.39 13.17
N PRO A 311 -23.07 -27.33 13.51
CA PRO A 311 -22.91 -28.78 13.43
C PRO A 311 -22.89 -29.31 11.99
N THR A 312 -22.00 -30.23 11.67
CA THR A 312 -21.75 -30.68 10.28
C THR A 312 -22.97 -31.36 9.66
N ASN A 313 -23.74 -32.11 10.45
CA ASN A 313 -24.99 -32.73 10.00
C ASN A 313 -26.14 -31.71 9.80
N LEU A 314 -26.05 -30.48 10.30
CA LEU A 314 -27.03 -29.43 10.01
C LEU A 314 -26.79 -28.86 8.61
N TYR A 315 -25.56 -28.40 8.35
CA TYR A 315 -25.15 -27.85 7.06
C TYR A 315 -25.34 -28.85 5.91
N LYS A 316 -24.87 -30.09 6.09
CA LYS A 316 -25.03 -31.17 5.09
C LYS A 316 -26.49 -31.41 4.69
N ARG A 317 -27.45 -31.29 5.62
CA ARG A 317 -28.89 -31.45 5.34
C ARG A 317 -29.54 -30.22 4.70
N GLN A 318 -29.07 -29.00 5.03
CA GLN A 318 -29.71 -27.77 4.54
C GLN A 318 -29.21 -27.29 3.18
N ARG A 319 -27.94 -27.55 2.83
CA ARG A 319 -27.29 -26.92 1.66
C ARG A 319 -26.69 -27.89 0.65
N GLY A 320 -26.21 -29.04 1.09
CA GLY A 320 -25.53 -30.02 0.22
C GLY A 320 -24.12 -29.62 -0.26
N HIS A 321 -23.66 -28.39 0.03
CA HIS A 321 -22.31 -27.89 -0.23
C HIS A 321 -21.63 -27.41 1.07
N LYS A 322 -20.31 -27.19 1.00
CA LYS A 322 -19.48 -26.60 2.07
C LYS A 322 -19.73 -25.09 2.24
N SER A 323 -19.34 -24.55 3.38
CA SER A 323 -19.41 -23.12 3.73
C SER A 323 -18.02 -22.58 4.05
N TRP A 324 -17.80 -21.27 3.90
CA TRP A 324 -16.56 -20.57 4.25
C TRP A 324 -15.33 -20.95 3.42
N TYR A 325 -14.26 -20.18 3.61
CA TYR A 325 -12.93 -20.48 3.08
C TYR A 325 -12.42 -21.82 3.67
N GLN A 326 -11.66 -22.59 2.88
CA GLN A 326 -11.16 -23.92 3.26
C GLN A 326 -9.63 -23.90 3.33
N GLY A 327 -9.02 -24.73 4.19
CA GLY A 327 -7.57 -24.89 4.26
C GLY A 327 -6.82 -23.73 4.92
N LEU A 328 -7.54 -22.84 5.63
CA LEU A 328 -6.94 -21.77 6.43
C LEU A 328 -6.05 -22.36 7.53
N ARG A 329 -4.88 -21.76 7.75
CA ARG A 329 -3.81 -22.31 8.60
C ARG A 329 -3.61 -21.43 9.82
N TYR A 330 -3.67 -22.01 11.02
CA TYR A 330 -3.60 -21.29 12.30
C TYR A 330 -2.57 -21.96 13.22
N ALA A 331 -1.74 -21.19 13.92
CA ALA A 331 -0.68 -21.71 14.78
C ALA A 331 -0.53 -20.92 16.09
N SER A 332 -0.02 -21.57 17.14
CA SER A 332 0.11 -20.99 18.48
C SER A 332 1.03 -19.77 18.51
N ASN A 333 0.52 -18.64 19.00
CA ASN A 333 1.37 -17.58 19.55
C ASN A 333 1.98 -18.12 20.85
N ASN A 334 3.24 -18.55 20.76
CA ASN A 334 3.99 -19.20 21.85
C ASN A 334 4.65 -18.21 22.82
N PHE A 335 4.52 -16.90 22.60
CA PHE A 335 5.08 -15.88 23.50
C PHE A 335 4.23 -15.69 24.76
N CYS A 336 2.94 -16.00 24.69
CA CYS A 336 2.04 -16.03 25.83
C CYS A 336 2.35 -17.18 26.81
N THR A 337 2.18 -16.93 28.10
CA THR A 337 2.23 -17.96 29.16
C THR A 337 1.26 -19.12 28.88
N PRO A 338 1.73 -20.38 28.85
CA PRO A 338 0.88 -21.57 28.71
C PRO A 338 -0.20 -21.70 29.77
N ASP A 339 -1.37 -22.19 29.38
CA ASP A 339 -2.46 -22.59 30.27
C ASP A 339 -3.03 -23.94 29.81
N ALA A 340 -3.04 -24.92 30.71
CA ALA A 340 -3.48 -26.28 30.41
C ALA A 340 -4.93 -26.36 29.91
N LYS A 341 -5.80 -25.39 30.23
CA LYS A 341 -7.20 -25.38 29.78
C LYS A 341 -7.37 -25.13 28.28
N TYR A 342 -6.36 -24.56 27.62
CA TYR A 342 -6.34 -24.34 26.17
C TYR A 342 -5.56 -25.40 25.40
N ARG A 343 -4.96 -26.38 26.10
CA ARG A 343 -4.10 -27.39 25.48
C ARG A 343 -4.93 -28.42 24.71
N GLN A 344 -4.49 -28.76 23.51
CA GLN A 344 -5.15 -29.72 22.63
C GLN A 344 -4.28 -30.95 22.33
N ASP A 345 -4.92 -32.03 21.91
CA ASP A 345 -4.29 -33.21 21.30
C ASP A 345 -4.76 -33.33 19.85
N TYR A 346 -3.81 -33.47 18.92
CA TYR A 346 -4.11 -33.60 17.49
C TYR A 346 -5.04 -34.77 17.19
N LYS A 347 -4.84 -35.94 17.80
CA LYS A 347 -5.62 -37.15 17.47
C LYS A 347 -7.09 -37.00 17.88
N THR A 348 -7.33 -36.42 19.05
CA THR A 348 -8.68 -36.15 19.58
C THR A 348 -9.42 -35.14 18.70
N VAL A 349 -8.79 -34.00 18.38
CA VAL A 349 -9.40 -32.98 17.52
C VAL A 349 -9.65 -33.52 16.11
N LYS A 350 -8.65 -34.18 15.50
CA LYS A 350 -8.76 -34.74 14.14
C LYS A 350 -9.87 -35.79 14.04
N ALA A 351 -10.00 -36.67 15.03
CA ALA A 351 -11.07 -37.66 15.07
C ALA A 351 -12.48 -37.03 15.22
N SER A 352 -12.59 -35.89 15.91
CA SER A 352 -13.84 -35.13 16.01
C SER A 352 -14.22 -34.49 14.67
N VAL A 353 -13.27 -33.81 14.01
CA VAL A 353 -13.47 -33.20 12.69
C VAL A 353 -13.83 -34.25 11.64
N ASP A 354 -13.09 -35.37 11.58
CA ASP A 354 -13.36 -36.49 10.65
C ASP A 354 -14.70 -37.17 10.93
N GLY A 355 -15.13 -37.23 12.19
CA GLY A 355 -16.43 -37.76 12.60
C GLY A 355 -17.63 -36.83 12.32
N GLY A 356 -17.36 -35.58 11.97
CA GLY A 356 -18.33 -34.49 11.85
C GLY A 356 -18.81 -33.98 13.20
N ILE A 357 -18.56 -32.70 13.48
CA ILE A 357 -18.87 -32.05 14.76
C ILE A 357 -20.40 -32.00 14.96
N LYS A 358 -20.87 -32.35 16.16
CA LYS A 358 -22.30 -32.55 16.48
C LYS A 358 -22.87 -31.45 17.37
N GLU A 359 -22.01 -30.83 18.16
CA GLU A 359 -22.30 -29.77 19.10
C GLU A 359 -22.51 -28.44 18.36
N ASN A 360 -23.25 -27.50 18.94
CA ASN A 360 -23.43 -26.16 18.34
C ASN A 360 -22.23 -25.22 18.59
N THR A 361 -21.32 -25.60 19.49
CA THR A 361 -20.22 -24.75 19.95
C THR A 361 -18.89 -25.51 19.89
N CYS A 362 -17.83 -24.78 19.57
CA CYS A 362 -16.48 -25.30 19.57
C CYS A 362 -15.85 -25.26 20.95
N THR A 363 -15.16 -26.35 21.28
CA THR A 363 -14.41 -26.60 22.51
C THR A 363 -13.00 -27.08 22.14
N PRO A 364 -12.01 -27.02 23.06
CA PRO A 364 -10.66 -27.52 22.77
C PRO A 364 -10.59 -29.02 22.42
N GLN A 365 -11.66 -29.79 22.69
CA GLN A 365 -11.72 -31.23 22.43
C GLN A 365 -12.42 -31.58 21.11
N ASN A 366 -13.40 -30.80 20.64
CA ASN A 366 -14.17 -31.14 19.43
C ASN A 366 -13.82 -30.32 18.17
N CYS A 367 -13.17 -29.16 18.31
CA CYS A 367 -12.76 -28.31 17.18
C CYS A 367 -11.26 -28.00 17.19
N PRO A 368 -10.69 -27.58 16.04
CA PRO A 368 -9.40 -26.89 16.00
C PRO A 368 -9.39 -25.67 16.92
N GLY A 369 -8.22 -25.29 17.44
CA GLY A 369 -8.05 -24.20 18.39
C GLY A 369 -8.52 -22.85 17.85
N SER A 370 -8.55 -22.69 16.52
CA SER A 370 -9.08 -21.52 15.83
C SER A 370 -10.60 -21.43 15.76
N LYS A 371 -11.30 -22.48 16.20
CA LYS A 371 -12.75 -22.73 16.03
C LYS A 371 -13.21 -22.95 14.58
N ASP A 372 -12.30 -22.86 13.60
CA ASP A 372 -12.62 -23.16 12.21
C ASP A 372 -12.58 -24.68 11.96
N ALA A 373 -13.73 -25.26 11.61
CA ALA A 373 -13.86 -26.69 11.28
C ALA A 373 -13.35 -27.05 9.87
N ASN A 374 -13.00 -26.04 9.06
CA ASN A 374 -12.48 -26.16 7.70
C ASN A 374 -10.98 -25.80 7.60
N ALA A 375 -10.33 -25.56 8.74
CA ALA A 375 -8.89 -25.31 8.85
C ALA A 375 -8.04 -26.51 8.39
N ASP A 376 -6.82 -26.21 7.95
CA ASP A 376 -5.78 -27.23 7.74
C ASP A 376 -5.31 -27.80 9.10
N LEU A 377 -5.09 -29.11 9.14
CA LEU A 377 -4.60 -29.88 10.30
C LEU A 377 -3.33 -30.70 9.96
N GLY A 378 -2.66 -30.37 8.85
CA GLY A 378 -1.36 -30.92 8.48
C GLY A 378 -0.22 -30.44 9.39
N LEU A 379 0.98 -31.00 9.21
CA LEU A 379 2.19 -30.55 9.89
C LEU A 379 2.61 -29.16 9.40
N ILE A 380 3.05 -28.31 10.32
CA ILE A 380 3.61 -26.99 9.98
C ILE A 380 4.86 -27.20 9.11
N ASP A 381 4.85 -26.60 7.92
CA ASP A 381 5.88 -26.73 6.87
C ASP A 381 6.29 -28.17 6.52
N GLY A 382 5.38 -29.13 6.75
CA GLY A 382 5.60 -30.57 6.53
C GLY A 382 6.63 -31.21 7.48
N LYS A 383 6.97 -30.56 8.60
CA LYS A 383 8.12 -30.90 9.45
C LYS A 383 7.72 -30.94 10.94
N GLY A 384 8.55 -31.62 11.74
CA GLY A 384 8.41 -31.62 13.20
C GLY A 384 7.15 -32.33 13.72
N PRO A 385 6.75 -32.04 14.98
CA PRO A 385 5.56 -32.63 15.62
C PRO A 385 4.34 -31.70 15.64
N GLU A 386 4.50 -30.43 15.26
CA GLU A 386 3.45 -29.41 15.41
C GLU A 386 2.52 -29.38 14.20
N HIS A 387 1.22 -29.22 14.48
CA HIS A 387 0.16 -29.23 13.49
C HIS A 387 -0.52 -27.85 13.40
N TRP A 388 -0.90 -27.46 12.19
CA TRP A 388 -1.86 -26.37 12.01
C TRP A 388 -3.17 -26.67 12.75
N GLY A 389 -3.85 -25.64 13.24
CA GLY A 389 -5.12 -25.72 13.95
C GLY A 389 -5.09 -26.36 15.35
N ILE A 390 -3.92 -26.78 15.88
CA ILE A 390 -3.80 -27.46 17.18
C ILE A 390 -2.98 -26.62 18.17
N ASN A 391 -3.57 -26.25 19.31
CA ASN A 391 -2.83 -25.59 20.40
C ASN A 391 -2.10 -26.60 21.30
N THR A 392 -1.04 -27.24 20.78
CA THR A 392 -0.23 -28.26 21.49
C THR A 392 0.33 -27.77 22.83
N ASN A 393 0.58 -26.46 22.94
CA ASN A 393 1.22 -25.82 24.09
C ASN A 393 0.25 -25.13 25.06
N GLY A 394 -1.02 -24.89 24.68
CA GLY A 394 -1.99 -24.16 25.50
C GLY A 394 -1.70 -22.66 25.66
N THR A 395 -0.94 -22.06 24.74
CA THR A 395 -0.58 -20.63 24.76
C THR A 395 -1.70 -19.79 24.15
N CYS A 396 -1.42 -18.58 23.65
CA CYS A 396 -2.39 -17.83 22.85
C CYS A 396 -2.59 -18.54 21.50
N PHE A 397 -3.83 -18.61 21.03
CA PHE A 397 -4.16 -19.22 19.75
C PHE A 397 -5.03 -18.28 18.91
N PRO A 398 -4.71 -18.07 17.62
CA PRO A 398 -5.53 -17.28 16.71
C PRO A 398 -6.86 -17.98 16.44
N VAL A 399 -7.96 -17.24 16.58
CA VAL A 399 -9.29 -17.70 16.20
C VAL A 399 -9.68 -17.13 14.84
N MET A 400 -10.47 -17.85 14.05
CA MET A 400 -11.06 -17.26 12.85
C MET A 400 -11.90 -16.05 13.25
N ASN A 401 -11.89 -14.98 12.45
CA ASN A 401 -12.91 -13.96 12.57
C ASN A 401 -14.16 -14.43 11.82
N GLY A 402 -15.31 -14.46 12.50
CA GLY A 402 -16.59 -14.90 11.91
C GLY A 402 -17.20 -13.88 10.94
N TYR A 403 -16.36 -13.15 10.19
CA TYR A 403 -16.75 -11.98 9.41
C TYR A 403 -17.83 -12.32 8.39
N SER A 404 -19.03 -11.77 8.61
CA SER A 404 -20.22 -12.20 7.88
C SER A 404 -20.38 -11.53 6.50
N GLY A 405 -19.35 -10.78 6.07
CA GLY A 405 -19.38 -9.91 4.90
C GLY A 405 -20.12 -8.61 5.20
N ALA A 406 -19.73 -7.54 4.53
CA ALA A 406 -20.50 -6.30 4.45
C ALA A 406 -20.76 -5.98 2.97
N PHE A 407 -21.74 -5.12 2.70
CA PHE A 407 -21.93 -4.53 1.38
C PHE A 407 -21.36 -3.12 1.36
N LEU A 408 -20.88 -2.70 0.19
CA LEU A 408 -20.63 -1.30 -0.16
C LEU A 408 -21.61 -0.93 -1.27
N CYS A 409 -22.32 0.20 -1.10
CA CYS A 409 -23.43 0.59 -1.95
C CYS A 409 -23.49 2.10 -2.19
N SER A 410 -24.30 2.49 -3.18
CA SER A 410 -24.86 3.84 -3.29
C SER A 410 -25.79 4.17 -2.09
N PRO A 411 -26.04 5.46 -1.77
CA PRO A 411 -26.98 5.87 -0.72
C PRO A 411 -28.37 5.21 -0.84
N GLY A 412 -29.01 4.94 0.30
CA GLY A 412 -30.38 4.41 0.36
C GLY A 412 -30.54 2.95 -0.11
N ASN A 413 -29.45 2.26 -0.43
CA ASN A 413 -29.49 0.89 -0.95
C ASN A 413 -29.69 -0.16 0.15
N LYS A 414 -30.80 -0.91 0.05
CA LYS A 414 -31.30 -1.88 1.05
C LYS A 414 -30.44 -3.14 1.25
N LEU A 415 -29.29 -3.24 0.59
CA LEU A 415 -28.28 -4.29 0.85
C LEU A 415 -27.20 -3.84 1.85
N CYS A 416 -27.03 -2.54 2.05
CA CYS A 416 -26.15 -1.94 3.04
C CYS A 416 -26.87 -1.74 4.39
N GLU A 417 -26.14 -1.21 5.39
CA GLU A 417 -26.74 -0.71 6.63
C GLU A 417 -27.69 0.47 6.32
N ASP A 418 -28.79 0.59 7.08
CA ASP A 418 -29.79 1.64 6.87
C ASP A 418 -29.21 3.01 7.25
N ASP A 419 -28.81 3.77 6.23
CA ASP A 419 -28.23 5.11 6.34
C ASP A 419 -29.30 6.20 6.60
N GLY A 420 -30.59 5.83 6.52
CA GLY A 420 -31.72 6.77 6.61
C GLY A 420 -31.81 7.71 5.41
N LEU A 421 -31.20 7.38 4.26
CA LEU A 421 -31.14 8.20 3.06
C LEU A 421 -32.04 7.63 1.94
N GLU A 422 -32.39 8.50 0.99
CA GLU A 422 -33.05 8.09 -0.25
C GLU A 422 -32.00 7.83 -1.35
N GLU A 423 -32.33 6.94 -2.29
CA GLU A 423 -31.50 6.65 -3.46
C GLU A 423 -31.19 7.95 -4.23
N ASN A 424 -29.90 8.30 -4.35
CA ASN A 424 -29.47 9.57 -4.94
C ASN A 424 -29.62 9.55 -6.48
N PRO A 425 -30.53 10.34 -7.09
CA PRO A 425 -30.83 10.27 -8.53
C PRO A 425 -29.73 10.87 -9.44
N ARG A 426 -28.55 11.18 -8.88
CA ARG A 426 -27.35 11.61 -9.62
C ARG A 426 -26.22 10.57 -9.58
N MET A 427 -26.42 9.46 -8.88
CA MET A 427 -25.47 8.36 -8.76
C MET A 427 -26.11 7.10 -9.33
N GLU A 428 -25.40 6.40 -10.23
CA GLU A 428 -25.83 5.08 -10.69
C GLU A 428 -25.85 4.11 -9.49
N PRO A 429 -26.98 3.45 -9.18
CA PRO A 429 -27.08 2.57 -8.03
C PRO A 429 -26.09 1.40 -8.13
N PHE A 430 -25.32 1.17 -7.08
CA PHE A 430 -24.37 0.06 -6.99
C PHE A 430 -24.52 -0.66 -5.65
N ALA A 431 -24.15 -1.94 -5.61
CA ALA A 431 -24.05 -2.75 -4.40
C ALA A 431 -23.20 -3.99 -4.67
N TYR A 432 -22.09 -4.13 -3.95
CA TYR A 432 -21.25 -5.33 -3.97
C TYR A 432 -20.90 -5.77 -2.56
N GLN A 433 -20.83 -7.09 -2.36
CA GLN A 433 -20.37 -7.67 -1.10
C GLN A 433 -18.84 -7.68 -1.07
N MET A 434 -18.26 -7.43 0.09
CA MET A 434 -16.83 -7.58 0.38
C MET A 434 -16.59 -8.63 1.46
N ASP A 435 -15.38 -9.21 1.47
CA ASP A 435 -14.88 -10.09 2.53
C ASP A 435 -13.63 -9.52 3.19
N ALA A 436 -13.50 -9.78 4.49
CA ALA A 436 -12.24 -9.79 5.21
C ALA A 436 -11.98 -11.22 5.68
N ILE A 437 -10.86 -11.82 5.29
CA ILE A 437 -10.45 -13.16 5.71
C ILE A 437 -9.45 -12.98 6.86
N SER A 438 -9.98 -12.82 8.08
CA SER A 438 -9.19 -12.50 9.26
C SER A 438 -8.99 -13.69 10.19
N SER A 439 -7.87 -13.68 10.93
CA SER A 439 -7.76 -14.32 12.23
C SER A 439 -7.46 -13.28 13.30
N ASN A 440 -8.28 -13.28 14.36
CA ASN A 440 -8.05 -12.45 15.54
C ASN A 440 -7.22 -13.27 16.54
N TRP A 441 -6.09 -12.73 17.01
CA TRP A 441 -5.21 -13.42 17.93
C TRP A 441 -4.91 -12.62 19.20
N PRO A 442 -4.96 -13.25 20.40
CA PRO A 442 -4.74 -12.54 21.64
C PRO A 442 -3.30 -12.02 21.77
N LEU A 443 -3.18 -10.75 22.16
CA LEU A 443 -1.94 -10.10 22.52
C LEU A 443 -1.42 -10.56 23.89
N HIS A 444 -0.12 -10.37 24.06
CA HIS A 444 0.56 -10.43 25.37
C HIS A 444 1.16 -9.05 25.67
N ILE A 445 1.39 -8.77 26.95
CA ILE A 445 1.71 -7.40 27.43
C ILE A 445 2.96 -6.81 26.77
N ALA A 446 3.92 -7.64 26.35
CA ALA A 446 5.09 -7.21 25.59
C ALA A 446 4.74 -6.36 24.35
N ALA A 447 3.59 -6.58 23.70
CA ALA A 447 3.14 -5.77 22.57
C ALA A 447 3.00 -4.26 22.89
N TYR A 448 2.76 -3.93 24.16
CA TYR A 448 2.60 -2.55 24.64
C TYR A 448 3.80 -2.05 25.46
N THR A 449 4.63 -2.95 26.01
CA THR A 449 5.74 -2.60 26.92
C THR A 449 7.14 -2.80 26.33
N ASP A 450 7.24 -3.41 25.16
CA ASP A 450 8.48 -3.73 24.45
C ASP A 450 8.17 -3.72 22.93
N TYR A 451 9.16 -4.00 22.10
CA TYR A 451 8.99 -4.11 20.65
C TYR A 451 8.84 -5.56 20.23
N LEU A 452 7.81 -5.83 19.44
CA LEU A 452 7.61 -7.12 18.80
C LEU A 452 7.97 -7.04 17.31
N VAL A 453 8.45 -8.15 16.76
CA VAL A 453 8.82 -8.29 15.35
C VAL A 453 7.63 -8.91 14.60
N TYR A 454 6.80 -8.06 14.00
CA TYR A 454 5.67 -8.47 13.18
C TYR A 454 6.16 -8.75 11.76
N GLN A 455 5.77 -9.88 11.19
CA GLN A 455 6.19 -10.31 9.85
C GLN A 455 5.00 -10.77 9.01
N VAL A 456 5.04 -10.49 7.70
CA VAL A 456 4.17 -11.18 6.75
C VAL A 456 4.94 -11.61 5.49
N GLU A 457 4.83 -12.89 5.18
CA GLU A 457 5.34 -13.50 3.94
C GLU A 457 4.20 -13.55 2.93
N TRP A 458 4.36 -12.87 1.80
CA TRP A 458 3.38 -12.85 0.72
C TRP A 458 4.00 -13.38 -0.56
N VAL A 459 3.36 -14.39 -1.16
CA VAL A 459 3.73 -14.96 -2.44
C VAL A 459 2.52 -14.91 -3.37
N THR A 460 2.71 -14.48 -4.62
CA THR A 460 1.65 -14.21 -5.60
C THR A 460 1.22 -15.46 -6.39
N GLY A 461 -0.02 -15.43 -6.89
CA GLY A 461 -0.62 -16.44 -7.78
C GLY A 461 -1.02 -17.76 -7.12
N SER A 462 -1.55 -18.71 -7.91
CA SER A 462 -2.23 -19.96 -7.49
C SER A 462 -1.42 -20.98 -6.66
N LYS A 463 -0.15 -20.70 -6.36
CA LYS A 463 0.69 -21.49 -5.43
C LYS A 463 1.31 -20.60 -4.34
N GLY A 464 0.73 -19.44 -4.13
CA GLY A 464 1.12 -18.42 -3.18
C GLY A 464 0.36 -18.53 -1.86
N TRP A 465 0.57 -17.54 -1.01
CA TRP A 465 -0.09 -17.36 0.28
C TRP A 465 0.15 -15.96 0.82
N VAL A 466 -0.62 -15.59 1.84
CA VAL A 466 -0.20 -14.60 2.85
C VAL A 466 -0.02 -15.35 4.18
N ARG A 467 1.17 -15.31 4.78
CA ARG A 467 1.52 -15.93 6.07
C ARG A 467 1.98 -14.87 7.06
N TRP A 468 1.31 -14.76 8.19
CA TRP A 468 1.71 -13.90 9.31
C TRP A 468 2.59 -14.66 10.29
N MET A 469 3.64 -13.98 10.73
CA MET A 469 4.59 -14.46 11.71
C MET A 469 4.85 -13.40 12.79
N LEU A 470 5.22 -13.89 13.97
CA LEU A 470 5.70 -13.08 15.08
C LEU A 470 7.07 -13.63 15.47
N ASP A 471 8.12 -12.83 15.24
CA ASP A 471 9.53 -13.20 15.47
C ASP A 471 9.87 -14.60 14.88
N GLY A 472 9.54 -14.81 13.62
CA GLY A 472 9.77 -16.05 12.87
C GLY A 472 8.78 -17.19 13.15
N HIS A 473 7.89 -17.07 14.14
CA HIS A 473 6.89 -18.11 14.44
C HIS A 473 5.57 -17.84 13.69
N PRO A 474 5.03 -18.79 12.90
CA PRO A 474 3.76 -18.62 12.21
C PRO A 474 2.59 -18.49 13.18
N ILE A 475 1.64 -17.64 12.81
CA ILE A 475 0.41 -17.35 13.54
C ILE A 475 -0.79 -17.70 12.66
N PHE A 476 -0.83 -17.18 11.43
CA PHE A 476 -1.93 -17.38 10.48
C PHE A 476 -1.37 -17.52 9.06
N GLU A 477 -2.02 -18.29 8.20
CA GLU A 477 -1.74 -18.32 6.77
C GLU A 477 -3.03 -18.55 5.96
N ILE A 478 -3.15 -17.79 4.87
CA ILE A 478 -4.16 -17.96 3.82
C ILE A 478 -3.46 -18.45 2.56
N PRO A 479 -3.56 -19.74 2.23
CA PRO A 479 -3.14 -20.27 0.93
C PRO A 479 -3.94 -19.67 -0.24
N ALA A 480 -3.31 -19.50 -1.40
CA ALA A 480 -4.01 -19.04 -2.62
C ALA A 480 -5.20 -19.94 -3.00
N GLU A 481 -5.05 -21.27 -2.79
CA GLU A 481 -6.12 -22.26 -2.99
C GLU A 481 -7.39 -21.97 -2.19
N SER A 482 -7.28 -21.34 -1.00
CA SER A 482 -8.44 -20.98 -0.19
C SER A 482 -9.36 -19.96 -0.88
N VAL A 483 -8.81 -19.01 -1.63
CA VAL A 483 -9.57 -17.93 -2.31
C VAL A 483 -9.85 -18.21 -3.79
N GLU A 484 -9.02 -19.04 -4.41
CA GLU A 484 -9.18 -19.47 -5.80
C GLU A 484 -10.11 -20.69 -5.95
N ASP A 485 -10.20 -21.61 -4.96
CA ASP A 485 -11.14 -22.75 -4.96
C ASP A 485 -12.18 -22.72 -3.83
N VAL A 486 -12.82 -21.56 -3.68
CA VAL A 486 -13.96 -21.37 -2.76
C VAL A 486 -15.11 -22.37 -3.02
N PRO A 487 -15.83 -22.84 -1.98
CA PRO A 487 -16.94 -23.78 -2.13
C PRO A 487 -18.02 -23.31 -3.11
N GLN A 488 -18.54 -24.24 -3.90
CA GLN A 488 -19.56 -23.97 -4.92
C GLN A 488 -20.86 -24.72 -4.65
N ASP A 489 -21.97 -24.11 -5.07
CA ASP A 489 -23.27 -24.78 -5.20
C ASP A 489 -23.40 -25.43 -6.59
N ALA A 490 -24.55 -26.02 -6.88
CA ALA A 490 -24.82 -26.63 -8.19
C ALA A 490 -24.89 -25.62 -9.36
N LYS A 491 -24.93 -24.31 -9.08
CA LYS A 491 -24.91 -23.23 -10.09
C LYS A 491 -23.52 -22.62 -10.29
N LYS A 492 -22.57 -22.92 -9.41
CA LYS A 492 -21.28 -22.21 -9.25
C LYS A 492 -21.45 -20.72 -8.91
N SER A 493 -22.37 -20.42 -7.98
CA SER A 493 -22.72 -19.04 -7.62
C SER A 493 -21.74 -18.32 -6.68
N ASN A 494 -20.57 -18.90 -6.34
CA ASN A 494 -19.59 -18.25 -5.48
C ASN A 494 -18.44 -17.65 -6.32
N PRO A 495 -18.21 -16.32 -6.30
CA PRO A 495 -17.14 -15.68 -7.06
C PRO A 495 -15.76 -16.16 -6.58
N LYS A 496 -15.04 -16.83 -7.49
CA LYS A 496 -13.62 -17.17 -7.33
C LYS A 496 -12.80 -15.89 -7.39
N LYS A 497 -11.93 -15.68 -6.41
CA LYS A 497 -10.97 -14.57 -6.41
C LYS A 497 -9.68 -15.04 -7.08
N ILE A 498 -8.77 -14.11 -7.36
CA ILE A 498 -7.35 -14.44 -7.52
C ILE A 498 -6.62 -14.24 -6.19
N MET A 499 -5.49 -14.92 -6.01
CA MET A 499 -4.51 -14.47 -5.02
C MET A 499 -4.15 -12.99 -5.25
N ILE A 500 -3.87 -12.23 -4.19
CA ILE A 500 -3.46 -10.82 -4.32
C ILE A 500 -2.19 -10.74 -5.18
N GLU A 501 -2.27 -10.05 -6.33
CA GLU A 501 -1.15 -9.78 -7.25
C GLU A 501 -0.95 -8.28 -7.57
N GLU A 502 -1.81 -7.37 -7.09
CA GLU A 502 -1.64 -5.91 -7.25
C GLU A 502 -0.35 -5.40 -6.55
N PRO A 503 0.28 -4.30 -7.00
CA PRO A 503 1.35 -3.66 -6.25
C PRO A 503 0.78 -2.92 -5.04
N LEU A 504 1.11 -3.35 -3.82
CA LEU A 504 0.66 -2.68 -2.59
C LEU A 504 1.72 -1.72 -2.05
N TYR A 505 1.26 -0.62 -1.48
CA TYR A 505 2.09 0.30 -0.70
C TYR A 505 1.83 0.10 0.81
N VAL A 506 2.78 0.52 1.65
CA VAL A 506 2.72 0.32 3.11
C VAL A 506 2.07 1.52 3.79
N ILE A 507 1.26 1.25 4.80
CA ILE A 507 0.55 2.22 5.64
C ILE A 507 0.83 1.88 7.12
N PHE A 508 0.99 2.91 7.94
CA PHE A 508 0.87 2.78 9.40
C PHE A 508 0.15 3.99 9.98
N ASN A 509 -0.78 3.73 10.90
CA ASN A 509 -1.65 4.73 11.52
C ASN A 509 -2.03 4.32 12.95
N VAL A 510 -2.60 5.25 13.70
CA VAL A 510 -3.33 4.92 14.95
C VAL A 510 -4.68 5.62 14.94
N ALA A 511 -5.75 4.82 15.00
CA ALA A 511 -7.12 5.28 14.95
C ALA A 511 -7.86 5.05 16.27
N LEU A 512 -9.05 5.65 16.43
CA LEU A 512 -9.96 5.45 17.55
C LEU A 512 -11.41 5.44 17.03
N SER A 513 -12.26 4.53 17.48
CA SER A 513 -13.67 4.44 17.02
C SER A 513 -14.62 4.22 18.19
N THR A 514 -15.92 4.45 17.95
CA THR A 514 -17.01 4.02 18.83
C THR A 514 -17.37 2.53 18.68
N SER A 515 -16.94 1.86 17.62
CA SER A 515 -17.51 0.58 17.13
C SER A 515 -16.57 -0.63 17.18
N TRP A 516 -15.29 -0.44 17.48
CA TRP A 516 -14.24 -1.47 17.40
C TRP A 516 -14.09 -2.31 18.68
N GLY A 517 -13.15 -3.28 18.67
CA GLY A 517 -12.78 -4.09 19.83
C GLY A 517 -11.94 -3.33 20.88
N ALA A 518 -11.20 -2.30 20.46
CA ALA A 518 -10.60 -1.29 21.31
C ALA A 518 -11.28 0.06 21.11
N VAL A 519 -11.70 0.67 22.22
CA VAL A 519 -12.58 1.83 22.25
C VAL A 519 -12.12 2.74 23.39
N PRO A 520 -12.00 4.06 23.17
CA PRO A 520 -11.62 4.98 24.24
C PRO A 520 -12.74 5.18 25.27
N PRO A 521 -12.41 5.58 26.51
CA PRO A 521 -13.40 5.98 27.49
C PRO A 521 -14.33 7.06 26.94
N ASN A 522 -15.62 6.96 27.28
CA ASN A 522 -16.66 7.90 26.82
C ASN A 522 -16.72 8.12 25.30
N ALA A 523 -16.39 7.11 24.48
CA ALA A 523 -16.40 7.18 23.02
C ALA A 523 -17.60 7.95 22.42
N GLY A 524 -17.32 8.83 21.45
CA GLY A 524 -18.27 9.85 20.99
C GLY A 524 -18.30 11.12 21.86
N LYS A 525 -17.39 11.26 22.82
CA LYS A 525 -17.14 12.44 23.67
C LYS A 525 -15.63 12.53 24.00
N PRO A 526 -15.15 13.62 24.64
CA PRO A 526 -13.80 13.67 25.20
C PRO A 526 -13.57 12.55 26.24
N CYS A 527 -12.34 12.03 26.33
CA CYS A 527 -11.98 10.86 27.16
C CYS A 527 -12.54 10.92 28.58
N ARG A 528 -12.35 12.06 29.28
CA ARG A 528 -12.80 12.25 30.68
C ARG A 528 -14.32 12.38 30.86
N GLY A 529 -15.11 12.48 29.78
CA GLY A 529 -16.57 12.58 29.85
C GLY A 529 -17.02 13.84 30.57
N ASP A 530 -17.59 13.68 31.77
CA ASP A 530 -17.97 14.78 32.67
C ASP A 530 -16.96 15.04 33.80
N GLY A 531 -15.83 14.32 33.80
CA GLY A 531 -14.73 14.43 34.76
C GLY A 531 -14.99 13.80 36.13
N LYS A 532 -16.12 13.13 36.37
CA LYS A 532 -16.46 12.59 37.71
C LYS A 532 -15.90 11.20 38.02
N ASP A 533 -15.51 10.42 37.01
CA ASP A 533 -14.94 9.07 37.21
C ASP A 533 -13.41 9.16 37.43
N PRO A 534 -12.88 8.82 38.62
CA PRO A 534 -11.45 8.93 38.90
C PRO A 534 -10.60 7.88 38.17
N ALA A 535 -11.17 6.72 37.81
CA ALA A 535 -10.46 5.66 37.09
C ALA A 535 -10.31 6.02 35.60
N VAL A 536 -11.38 6.58 35.01
CA VAL A 536 -11.33 7.13 33.64
C VAL A 536 -10.39 8.32 33.58
N ASN A 537 -10.47 9.29 34.52
CA ASN A 537 -9.56 10.43 34.54
C ASN A 537 -8.09 9.98 34.54
N LYS A 538 -7.72 9.08 35.45
CA LYS A 538 -6.38 8.50 35.60
C LYS A 538 -5.87 7.77 34.35
N LEU A 539 -6.77 7.18 33.56
CA LEU A 539 -6.46 6.61 32.25
C LEU A 539 -6.25 7.70 31.18
N CYS A 540 -7.13 8.71 31.12
CA CYS A 540 -6.96 9.83 30.20
C CYS A 540 -5.69 10.65 30.50
N ASP A 541 -5.24 10.68 31.75
CA ASP A 541 -3.94 11.23 32.18
C ASP A 541 -2.74 10.43 31.64
N SER A 542 -2.97 9.30 30.95
CA SER A 542 -1.97 8.54 30.19
C SER A 542 -1.87 8.97 28.71
N PHE A 543 -2.62 9.98 28.26
CA PHE A 543 -2.31 10.68 27.01
C PHE A 543 -1.25 11.77 27.25
N PRO A 544 -0.27 11.98 26.34
CA PRO A 544 -0.13 11.34 25.04
C PRO A 544 0.28 9.86 25.10
N MET A 545 -0.33 9.07 24.22
CA MET A 545 0.11 7.70 23.92
C MET A 545 0.97 7.71 22.66
N TYR A 546 1.77 6.66 22.48
CA TYR A 546 2.78 6.58 21.41
C TYR A 546 2.81 5.19 20.79
N MET A 547 2.77 5.12 19.46
CA MET A 547 3.19 3.95 18.70
C MET A 547 4.62 4.19 18.22
N LYS A 548 5.49 3.19 18.34
CA LYS A 548 6.90 3.27 17.94
C LYS A 548 7.24 2.20 16.91
N ILE A 549 8.05 2.56 15.92
CA ILE A 549 8.62 1.64 14.92
C ILE A 549 10.12 1.88 14.86
N ASP A 550 10.88 0.82 15.15
CA ASP A 550 12.35 0.77 15.18
C ASP A 550 12.90 0.57 13.75
N TYR A 551 12.35 -0.38 13.00
CA TYR A 551 12.64 -0.54 11.56
C TYR A 551 11.47 -1.14 10.78
N ILE A 552 11.51 -0.93 9.47
CA ILE A 552 10.76 -1.66 8.44
C ILE A 552 11.78 -2.23 7.45
N ARG A 553 11.67 -3.51 7.10
CA ARG A 553 12.53 -4.17 6.09
C ARG A 553 11.71 -5.05 5.16
N LEU A 554 12.03 -5.06 3.87
CA LEU A 554 11.46 -5.93 2.84
C LEU A 554 12.55 -6.76 2.18
N TYR A 555 12.32 -8.07 2.08
CA TYR A 555 13.18 -9.02 1.36
C TYR A 555 12.40 -9.68 0.22
N GLN A 556 13.01 -9.83 -0.95
CA GLN A 556 12.38 -10.40 -2.15
C GLN A 556 13.31 -11.33 -2.92
N ASP A 557 12.73 -12.24 -3.71
CA ASP A 557 13.45 -12.91 -4.79
C ASP A 557 13.77 -11.89 -5.89
N VAL A 558 15.05 -11.62 -6.08
CA VAL A 558 15.60 -10.69 -7.09
C VAL A 558 16.21 -11.42 -8.28
N SER A 559 15.99 -12.73 -8.39
CA SER A 559 16.54 -13.57 -9.45
C SER A 559 15.88 -13.28 -10.82
N PRO A 560 16.57 -13.53 -11.96
CA PRO A 560 16.01 -13.31 -13.28
C PRO A 560 14.79 -14.19 -13.54
N GLY A 561 13.61 -13.58 -13.67
CA GLY A 561 12.33 -14.27 -13.86
C GLY A 561 11.43 -14.30 -12.63
N SER A 562 11.89 -13.77 -11.48
CA SER A 562 11.03 -13.50 -10.33
C SER A 562 9.83 -12.62 -10.71
N LYS A 563 8.66 -12.88 -10.10
CA LYS A 563 7.48 -12.01 -10.14
C LYS A 563 7.60 -10.83 -9.15
N MET A 564 8.53 -10.85 -8.21
CA MET A 564 8.62 -9.85 -7.16
C MET A 564 9.27 -8.55 -7.66
N THR A 565 8.81 -7.42 -7.13
CA THR A 565 9.31 -6.09 -7.54
C THR A 565 9.04 -5.01 -6.50
N THR A 566 9.72 -3.86 -6.63
CA THR A 566 9.56 -2.64 -5.82
C THR A 566 9.08 -1.45 -6.65
N THR A 567 8.20 -1.68 -7.64
CA THR A 567 7.56 -0.61 -8.42
C THR A 567 6.07 -0.55 -8.15
N CYS A 568 5.54 0.66 -8.12
CA CYS A 568 4.09 0.93 -8.13
C CYS A 568 3.46 0.69 -9.51
N ASP A 569 4.26 0.62 -10.57
CA ASP A 569 3.81 0.48 -11.96
C ASP A 569 4.46 -0.74 -12.66
N PRO A 570 4.13 -1.98 -12.25
CA PRO A 570 4.65 -3.20 -12.86
C PRO A 570 3.90 -3.51 -14.17
N PRO A 571 4.57 -3.99 -15.24
CA PRO A 571 3.91 -4.31 -16.51
C PRO A 571 2.75 -5.34 -16.41
N THR A 572 2.76 -6.20 -15.39
CA THR A 572 1.66 -7.14 -15.11
C THR A 572 0.41 -6.47 -14.54
N HIS A 573 0.58 -5.37 -13.80
CA HIS A 573 -0.46 -4.70 -13.02
C HIS A 573 -0.20 -3.17 -13.03
N PRO A 574 -0.19 -2.51 -14.20
CA PRO A 574 0.15 -1.09 -14.32
C PRO A 574 -0.85 -0.20 -13.57
N THR A 575 -0.41 0.93 -13.03
CA THR A 575 -1.27 1.90 -12.32
C THR A 575 -0.95 3.35 -12.66
N ARG A 576 0.22 3.65 -13.23
CA ARG A 576 0.75 5.01 -13.32
C ARG A 576 -0.13 5.94 -14.15
N GLN A 577 -0.51 5.52 -15.35
CA GLN A 577 -1.28 6.38 -16.26
C GLN A 577 -2.71 6.57 -15.74
N TRP A 578 -3.34 5.53 -15.20
CA TRP A 578 -4.62 5.63 -14.48
C TRP A 578 -4.61 6.68 -13.36
N ILE A 579 -3.60 6.65 -12.48
CA ILE A 579 -3.47 7.60 -11.37
C ILE A 579 -3.21 9.03 -11.87
N ILE A 580 -2.45 9.20 -12.96
CA ILE A 580 -2.21 10.51 -13.59
C ILE A 580 -3.51 11.08 -14.20
N ASP A 581 -4.30 10.25 -14.88
CA ASP A 581 -5.52 10.66 -15.56
C ASP A 581 -6.70 10.95 -14.60
N HIS A 582 -6.58 10.52 -13.33
CA HIS A 582 -7.58 10.68 -12.28
C HIS A 582 -7.03 11.36 -11.02
N ILE A 583 -5.94 12.15 -11.12
CA ILE A 583 -5.16 12.62 -9.96
C ILE A 583 -5.99 13.36 -8.89
N ASP A 584 -7.03 14.08 -9.30
CA ASP A 584 -7.96 14.81 -8.43
C ASP A 584 -8.71 13.89 -7.43
N GLU A 585 -8.81 12.58 -7.71
CA GLU A 585 -9.41 11.59 -6.79
C GLU A 585 -8.44 11.09 -5.71
N TYR A 586 -7.14 11.36 -5.90
CA TYR A 586 -6.04 10.89 -5.07
C TYR A 586 -5.43 12.02 -4.23
N GLU A 587 -5.83 13.28 -4.37
CA GLU A 587 -5.27 14.40 -3.61
C GLU A 587 -6.30 15.42 -3.13
N ASP A 588 -5.88 16.29 -2.21
CA ASP A 588 -6.63 17.47 -1.79
C ASP A 588 -5.65 18.58 -1.39
N TYR A 589 -6.18 19.75 -1.04
CA TYR A 589 -5.40 20.95 -0.72
C TYR A 589 -4.37 20.74 0.40
N ASP A 590 -4.70 19.93 1.40
CA ASP A 590 -3.83 19.67 2.56
C ASP A 590 -2.87 18.48 2.30
N ASN A 591 -3.19 17.60 1.34
CA ASN A 591 -2.48 16.33 1.08
C ASN A 591 -1.93 16.13 -0.36
N PRO A 592 -1.30 17.14 -1.00
CA PRO A 592 -0.90 17.11 -2.41
C PRO A 592 0.19 16.06 -2.73
N VAL A 593 0.16 15.57 -3.97
CA VAL A 593 1.04 14.54 -4.51
C VAL A 593 2.31 15.17 -5.08
N ILE A 594 3.30 15.34 -4.21
CA ILE A 594 4.58 15.98 -4.55
C ILE A 594 5.64 14.91 -4.89
N GLU A 595 6.16 14.94 -6.13
CA GLU A 595 7.30 14.10 -6.54
C GLU A 595 8.54 14.42 -5.68
N VAL A 596 9.14 13.38 -5.08
CA VAL A 596 10.37 13.54 -4.28
C VAL A 596 11.58 13.03 -5.07
N ARG A 597 12.52 13.94 -5.33
CA ARG A 597 13.79 13.64 -5.98
C ARG A 597 14.90 13.56 -4.94
N GLY A 598 15.59 12.42 -4.89
CA GLY A 598 16.62 12.14 -3.90
C GLY A 598 16.03 11.84 -2.52
N LYS A 599 16.73 12.33 -1.50
CA LYS A 599 16.39 12.19 -0.08
C LYS A 599 16.39 10.77 0.49
N ALA A 600 16.95 9.76 -0.16
CA ALA A 600 17.38 8.55 0.56
C ALA A 600 18.42 8.89 1.64
N MET A 601 18.49 8.04 2.67
CA MET A 601 19.59 8.05 3.63
C MET A 601 20.92 7.72 2.93
N CYS A 602 22.00 8.41 3.29
CA CYS A 602 23.32 8.22 2.68
C CYS A 602 24.45 8.49 3.68
N ARG A 603 25.61 7.85 3.44
CA ARG A 603 26.86 8.09 4.18
C ARG A 603 27.88 8.82 3.31
N THR A 604 27.84 8.63 1.99
CA THR A 604 28.80 9.15 1.02
C THR A 604 28.13 9.55 -0.29
N ASP A 605 28.80 10.38 -1.09
CA ASP A 605 28.38 10.72 -2.46
C ASP A 605 28.09 9.49 -3.34
N ASP A 606 28.84 8.41 -3.15
CA ASP A 606 28.74 7.20 -3.99
C ASP A 606 27.42 6.42 -3.72
N ASP A 607 26.70 6.73 -2.63
CA ASP A 607 25.34 6.27 -2.33
C ASP A 607 24.24 7.06 -3.06
N CYS A 608 24.62 8.18 -3.71
CA CYS A 608 23.75 9.14 -4.40
C CYS A 608 24.21 9.39 -5.85
N THR A 609 25.06 8.53 -6.40
CA THR A 609 25.78 8.71 -7.67
C THR A 609 25.80 7.39 -8.43
N VAL A 610 25.55 7.42 -9.74
CA VAL A 610 25.59 6.21 -10.58
C VAL A 610 27.00 5.88 -11.06
N GLY A 611 27.27 4.60 -11.28
CA GLY A 611 28.49 4.11 -11.91
C GLY A 611 28.94 2.74 -11.43
N ASP A 612 29.73 2.04 -12.24
CA ASP A 612 30.42 0.80 -11.83
C ASP A 612 31.92 0.86 -12.20
N ARG A 613 32.63 -0.25 -11.98
CA ARG A 613 34.06 -0.37 -12.33
C ARG A 613 34.36 -0.40 -13.84
N ARG A 614 33.34 -0.40 -14.72
CA ARG A 614 33.46 -0.45 -16.19
C ARG A 614 33.07 0.88 -16.85
N PHE A 615 32.03 1.55 -16.35
CA PHE A 615 31.50 2.80 -16.92
C PHE A 615 32.03 4.08 -16.24
N GLY A 616 32.68 3.98 -15.09
CA GLY A 616 33.22 5.13 -14.35
C GLY A 616 32.18 5.82 -13.46
N ARG A 617 32.55 6.97 -12.86
CA ARG A 617 31.66 7.77 -12.00
C ARG A 617 30.92 8.83 -12.81
N VAL A 618 29.58 8.82 -12.74
CA VAL A 618 28.73 9.89 -13.25
C VAL A 618 28.00 10.51 -12.05
N THR A 619 28.47 11.68 -11.57
CA THR A 619 27.91 12.30 -10.36
C THR A 619 26.51 12.87 -10.62
N THR A 620 25.48 12.06 -10.34
CA THR A 620 24.05 12.37 -10.48
C THR A 620 23.42 12.98 -9.23
N GLY A 621 24.11 12.90 -8.09
CA GLY A 621 23.73 13.50 -6.82
C GLY A 621 24.90 13.53 -5.84
N THR A 622 24.69 14.15 -4.68
CA THR A 622 25.67 14.27 -3.59
C THR A 622 25.03 13.98 -2.25
N CYS A 623 25.77 13.42 -1.30
CA CYS A 623 25.25 13.18 0.05
C CYS A 623 25.42 14.43 0.92
N ARG A 624 24.32 14.99 1.43
CA ARG A 624 24.33 16.18 2.29
C ARG A 624 23.51 15.95 3.56
N ARG A 625 24.15 16.13 4.72
CA ARG A 625 23.53 15.93 6.05
C ARG A 625 22.81 14.58 6.18
N GLY A 626 23.41 13.52 5.62
CA GLY A 626 22.83 12.18 5.61
C GLY A 626 21.70 11.94 4.61
N ARG A 627 21.35 12.90 3.73
CA ARG A 627 20.31 12.73 2.69
C ARG A 627 20.88 12.99 1.29
N CYS A 628 20.43 12.24 0.28
CA CYS A 628 20.83 12.47 -1.11
C CYS A 628 20.21 13.75 -1.69
N GLU A 629 21.01 14.60 -2.34
CA GLU A 629 20.54 15.73 -3.15
C GLU A 629 20.86 15.48 -4.63
N CYS A 630 19.85 15.53 -5.51
CA CYS A 630 20.04 15.25 -6.94
C CYS A 630 20.57 16.45 -7.72
N ARG A 631 21.39 16.16 -8.73
CA ARG A 631 22.10 17.16 -9.53
C ARG A 631 21.35 17.49 -10.81
N GLY A 632 20.60 18.59 -10.77
CA GLY A 632 19.81 19.08 -11.91
C GLY A 632 18.49 18.33 -12.07
N SER A 633 17.74 18.66 -13.14
CA SER A 633 16.37 18.17 -13.36
C SER A 633 16.27 16.80 -14.01
N SER A 634 17.36 16.25 -14.57
CA SER A 634 17.36 14.99 -15.32
C SER A 634 17.31 13.73 -14.47
N TRP A 635 17.69 13.82 -13.19
CA TRP A 635 17.80 12.70 -12.27
C TRP A 635 16.73 12.77 -11.17
N THR A 636 16.14 11.64 -10.87
CA THR A 636 15.08 11.46 -9.87
C THR A 636 15.27 10.12 -9.13
N GLY A 637 14.25 9.69 -8.39
CA GLY A 637 14.30 8.53 -7.52
C GLY A 637 15.04 8.80 -6.21
N PRO A 638 14.95 7.89 -5.23
CA PRO A 638 15.43 8.09 -3.87
C PRO A 638 16.94 8.36 -3.79
N ARG A 639 17.73 7.73 -4.67
CA ARG A 639 19.21 7.84 -4.71
C ARG A 639 19.76 8.64 -5.89
N CYS A 640 18.92 9.40 -6.60
CA CYS A 640 19.32 10.11 -7.82
C CYS A 640 19.86 9.15 -8.91
N THR A 641 19.30 7.94 -8.93
CA THR A 641 19.69 6.77 -9.74
C THR A 641 18.74 6.53 -10.92
N SER A 642 17.55 7.12 -10.90
CA SER A 642 16.58 7.04 -11.99
C SER A 642 16.71 8.25 -12.92
N THR A 643 16.59 8.05 -14.23
CA THR A 643 16.34 9.17 -15.17
C THR A 643 14.87 9.54 -15.18
N LEU A 644 14.54 10.82 -15.42
CA LEU A 644 13.19 11.17 -15.86
C LEU A 644 12.84 10.42 -17.16
N ALA A 645 11.87 9.52 -17.08
CA ALA A 645 11.07 9.13 -18.23
C ALA A 645 10.45 10.38 -18.88
N GLN A 646 10.11 10.33 -20.17
CA GLN A 646 9.34 11.41 -20.79
C GLN A 646 8.04 11.62 -20.02
N ILE A 647 7.93 12.76 -19.32
CA ILE A 647 6.68 13.23 -18.74
C ILE A 647 5.76 13.54 -19.93
N GLY A 648 4.76 12.70 -20.15
CA GLY A 648 3.61 13.03 -20.98
C GLY A 648 2.98 14.32 -20.43
N SER A 649 2.82 15.32 -21.28
CA SER A 649 2.45 16.66 -20.86
C SER A 649 0.99 16.73 -20.39
N GLY A 650 0.78 16.61 -19.07
CA GLY A 650 -0.52 16.77 -18.41
C GLY A 650 -0.52 17.81 -17.26
N LEU A 651 0.57 17.92 -16.50
CA LEU A 651 0.69 18.91 -15.41
C LEU A 651 0.91 20.33 -15.97
N SER A 652 0.09 21.27 -15.48
CA SER A 652 -0.04 22.65 -15.99
C SER A 652 1.07 23.61 -15.50
N GLN A 653 2.29 23.42 -16.01
CA GLN A 653 3.39 24.38 -15.88
C GLN A 653 3.99 24.74 -17.26
N PRO A 654 3.91 26.01 -17.71
CA PRO A 654 4.35 26.38 -19.06
C PRO A 654 5.84 26.72 -19.15
N GLY A 655 6.64 25.81 -19.74
CA GLY A 655 7.91 26.13 -20.39
C GLY A 655 9.16 25.37 -19.91
N MET A 656 10.01 24.96 -20.86
CA MET A 656 11.28 24.22 -20.70
C MET A 656 11.18 22.91 -19.89
N PHE A 657 11.40 21.71 -20.43
CA PHE A 657 12.64 21.27 -21.09
C PHE A 657 12.38 20.00 -21.91
N SER A 658 12.75 20.00 -23.20
CA SER A 658 12.79 18.78 -24.01
C SER A 658 14.04 17.96 -23.67
N GLY A 659 13.87 16.66 -23.41
CA GLY A 659 14.93 15.80 -22.89
C GLY A 659 15.90 15.28 -23.95
N SER A 660 17.18 15.22 -23.59
CA SER A 660 18.13 14.21 -24.11
C SER A 660 19.30 14.06 -23.13
N ALA A 661 19.99 12.93 -23.14
CA ALA A 661 21.24 12.73 -22.39
C ALA A 661 22.44 13.33 -23.15
N GLY A 662 22.36 14.63 -23.47
CA GLY A 662 23.33 15.37 -24.28
C GLY A 662 23.13 16.88 -24.16
N PRO A 663 23.94 17.69 -24.87
CA PRO A 663 23.68 19.14 -24.95
C PRO A 663 22.30 19.41 -25.58
N PRO A 664 21.60 20.50 -25.18
CA PRO A 664 20.27 20.84 -25.70
C PRO A 664 20.16 20.76 -27.21
N PHE A 665 18.99 20.40 -27.75
CA PHE A 665 18.77 20.25 -29.19
C PHE A 665 19.15 21.50 -29.99
N GLU A 666 18.90 22.70 -29.44
CA GLU A 666 19.38 23.99 -29.95
C GLU A 666 20.91 24.04 -30.10
N ILE A 667 21.66 23.53 -29.12
CA ILE A 667 23.13 23.48 -29.14
C ILE A 667 23.61 22.35 -30.05
N ALA A 668 22.92 21.21 -30.12
CA ALA A 668 23.22 20.14 -31.08
C ALA A 668 22.99 20.60 -32.53
N LEU A 669 21.93 21.37 -32.79
CA LEU A 669 21.69 22.05 -34.06
C LEU A 669 22.71 23.16 -34.33
N ALA A 670 23.05 23.99 -33.35
CA ALA A 670 24.04 25.06 -33.52
C ALA A 670 25.45 24.49 -33.78
N VAL A 671 25.85 23.41 -33.10
CA VAL A 671 27.10 22.69 -33.35
C VAL A 671 27.04 21.94 -34.68
N GLY A 672 25.93 21.28 -35.00
CA GLY A 672 25.72 20.61 -36.29
C GLY A 672 25.79 21.59 -37.45
N ALA A 673 25.11 22.74 -37.35
CA ALA A 673 25.15 23.83 -38.31
C ALA A 673 26.53 24.51 -38.34
N ALA A 674 27.22 24.68 -37.20
CA ALA A 674 28.59 25.20 -37.18
C ALA A 674 29.56 24.23 -37.88
N VAL A 675 29.49 22.93 -37.62
CA VAL A 675 30.28 21.90 -38.31
C VAL A 675 29.90 21.84 -39.80
N TYR A 676 28.63 21.93 -40.15
CA TYR A 676 28.18 21.96 -41.56
C TYR A 676 28.66 23.22 -42.27
N CYS A 677 28.60 24.39 -41.63
CA CYS A 677 29.12 25.66 -42.13
C CYS A 677 30.65 25.70 -42.15
N ILE A 678 31.37 25.05 -41.23
CA ILE A 678 32.84 24.88 -41.27
C ILE A 678 33.23 23.89 -42.36
N THR A 679 32.42 22.86 -42.62
CA THR A 679 32.61 21.91 -43.73
C THR A 679 32.35 22.60 -45.07
N PHE A 680 31.25 23.35 -45.20
CA PHE A 680 30.98 24.17 -46.38
C PHE A 680 31.99 25.31 -46.53
N ALA A 681 32.47 25.93 -45.45
CA ALA A 681 33.50 26.96 -45.51
C ALA A 681 34.86 26.37 -45.88
N SER A 682 35.25 25.20 -45.37
CA SER A 682 36.51 24.55 -45.75
C SER A 682 36.45 23.96 -47.17
N ILE A 683 35.31 23.44 -47.61
CA ILE A 683 35.06 23.09 -49.02
C ILE A 683 35.08 24.35 -49.89
N PHE A 684 34.42 25.44 -49.49
CA PHE A 684 34.39 26.71 -50.24
C PHE A 684 35.74 27.44 -50.22
N ILE A 685 36.54 27.31 -49.16
CA ILE A 685 37.92 27.80 -49.07
C ILE A 685 38.84 26.91 -49.90
N SER A 686 38.63 25.59 -49.95
CA SER A 686 39.40 24.68 -50.82
C SER A 686 39.05 24.91 -52.30
N LEU A 687 37.77 25.10 -52.62
CA LEU A 687 37.30 25.50 -53.94
C LEU A 687 37.74 26.93 -54.30
N ARG A 688 37.82 27.87 -53.35
CA ARG A 688 38.44 29.19 -53.53
C ARG A 688 39.96 29.16 -53.52
N ALA A 689 40.61 28.13 -52.99
CA ALA A 689 42.06 27.94 -53.05
C ALA A 689 42.45 27.36 -54.41
N SER A 690 41.70 26.35 -54.88
CA SER A 690 41.71 25.85 -56.26
C SER A 690 41.38 26.98 -57.25
N LYS A 691 40.28 27.71 -57.04
CA LYS A 691 40.01 28.94 -57.81
C LYS A 691 41.04 30.04 -57.60
N ARG A 692 41.81 30.11 -56.51
CA ARG A 692 42.92 31.08 -56.38
C ARG A 692 44.21 30.57 -57.02
N THR A 693 44.37 29.29 -57.27
CA THR A 693 45.45 28.80 -58.14
C THR A 693 45.09 29.11 -59.60
N ASP A 694 43.88 28.75 -60.02
CA ASP A 694 43.31 29.12 -61.33
C ASP A 694 43.24 30.64 -61.55
N ASP A 695 42.78 31.40 -60.56
CA ASP A 695 42.62 32.86 -60.63
C ASP A 695 43.92 33.60 -60.30
N ASN A 696 44.97 32.96 -59.76
CA ASN A 696 46.32 33.53 -59.82
C ASN A 696 46.91 33.34 -61.22
N PHE A 697 46.71 32.16 -61.83
CA PHE A 697 46.98 31.95 -63.27
C PHE A 697 46.23 32.99 -64.13
N LYS A 698 44.97 33.33 -63.81
CA LYS A 698 44.17 34.31 -64.56
C LYS A 698 44.33 35.76 -64.09
N ARG A 699 44.81 36.06 -62.88
CA ARG A 699 45.11 37.45 -62.42
C ARG A 699 46.55 37.89 -62.70
N MET A 700 47.45 36.98 -63.00
CA MET A 700 48.62 37.30 -63.83
C MET A 700 48.21 37.79 -65.23
N ALA A 701 47.04 37.37 -65.74
CA ALA A 701 46.50 37.82 -67.03
C ALA A 701 45.50 39.00 -66.93
N LEU A 702 44.83 39.21 -65.79
CA LEU A 702 43.75 40.20 -65.60
C LEU A 702 43.91 41.01 -64.31
N ALA A 703 44.94 41.85 -64.26
CA ALA A 703 45.07 42.91 -63.28
C ALA A 703 44.15 44.10 -63.64
N GLY A 704 42.91 44.11 -63.13
CA GLY A 704 41.95 45.17 -63.44
C GLY A 704 40.85 45.38 -62.39
N ARG A 705 40.89 46.58 -61.77
CA ARG A 705 39.78 47.40 -61.21
C ARG A 705 38.71 46.69 -60.34
N THR A 706 38.63 46.95 -59.02
CA THR A 706 37.99 48.12 -58.34
C THR A 706 36.51 48.33 -58.74
N SER A 707 35.53 48.61 -57.86
CA SER A 707 35.44 48.67 -56.37
C SER A 707 34.00 49.13 -55.99
N GLY A 708 33.50 48.86 -54.77
CA GLY A 708 32.33 49.60 -54.22
C GLY A 708 31.31 48.78 -53.40
N ALA A 709 30.68 49.44 -52.41
CA ALA A 709 29.58 49.04 -51.50
C ALA A 709 29.07 50.35 -50.80
N PRO A 710 28.31 50.40 -49.67
CA PRO A 710 27.43 49.43 -48.97
C PRO A 710 26.06 50.05 -48.48
N SER A 711 25.40 49.36 -47.51
CA SER A 711 24.44 49.82 -46.45
C SER A 711 23.11 50.50 -46.87
N ASP A 712 22.09 50.82 -46.04
CA ASP A 712 21.78 50.84 -44.57
C ASP A 712 20.31 50.28 -44.32
N VAL A 713 19.71 49.96 -43.15
CA VAL A 713 19.83 50.30 -41.69
C VAL A 713 19.02 51.59 -41.31
N ALA A 714 18.18 51.74 -40.25
CA ALA A 714 17.98 51.04 -38.95
C ALA A 714 16.57 51.24 -38.27
N SER A 715 16.28 50.45 -37.20
CA SER A 715 15.64 50.87 -35.90
C SER A 715 14.11 51.23 -35.83
N LYS A 716 13.39 51.30 -34.68
CA LYS A 716 13.58 50.97 -33.23
C LYS A 716 12.23 51.01 -32.43
N GLU A 717 12.09 50.22 -31.35
CA GLU A 717 11.36 50.48 -30.04
C GLU A 717 9.89 51.02 -30.02
N ASN A 718 9.01 50.98 -28.99
CA ASN A 718 8.89 50.49 -27.58
C ASN A 718 7.36 50.55 -27.18
N SER A 719 6.78 50.09 -26.03
CA SER A 719 7.17 49.19 -24.91
C SER A 719 5.99 48.91 -23.91
N ASN A 720 5.91 47.68 -23.37
CA ASN A 720 5.48 47.27 -22.00
C ASN A 720 4.00 47.27 -21.48
N SER A 721 3.58 46.10 -20.94
CA SER A 721 2.59 45.85 -19.84
C SER A 721 1.09 46.22 -19.99
N SER A 722 0.10 45.59 -19.33
CA SER A 722 0.07 44.56 -18.25
C SER A 722 -1.11 43.56 -18.37
N ASN A 723 -1.08 42.45 -17.61
CA ASN A 723 -2.03 41.33 -17.66
C ASN A 723 -3.42 41.59 -17.05
N ASN A 724 -4.40 40.77 -17.46
CA ASN A 724 -5.40 40.15 -16.57
C ASN A 724 -5.87 38.80 -17.17
N LEU A 725 -6.06 37.78 -16.33
CA LEU A 725 -6.58 36.45 -16.70
C LEU A 725 -7.76 36.10 -15.81
N VAL A 726 -8.74 35.38 -16.38
CA VAL A 726 -9.92 34.87 -15.66
C VAL A 726 -9.79 33.35 -15.56
N TYR A 727 -10.02 32.80 -14.38
CA TYR A 727 -10.10 31.36 -14.13
C TYR A 727 -11.52 30.99 -13.69
N SER A 728 -12.03 29.89 -14.22
CA SER A 728 -13.30 29.26 -13.82
C SER A 728 -13.01 27.93 -13.14
N THR A 729 -13.44 27.77 -11.89
CA THR A 729 -13.34 26.51 -11.15
C THR A 729 -14.62 25.70 -11.30
N ASN A 730 -14.55 24.56 -11.99
CA ASN A 730 -15.56 23.51 -11.85
C ASN A 730 -15.07 22.54 -10.76
N PHE A 731 -15.93 22.25 -9.79
CA PHE A 731 -15.75 21.16 -8.82
C PHE A 731 -16.80 20.09 -9.11
N VAL A 732 -16.45 18.83 -8.87
CA VAL A 732 -17.34 17.66 -8.81
C VAL A 732 -17.29 17.12 -7.39
#